data_AF-E3KBH4-F1
#
_entry.id   AF-E3KBH4-F1
#
_cell.length_a   1.000
_cell.length_b   1.000
_cell.length_c   1.000
_cell.angle_alpha   90.00
_cell.angle_beta   90.00
_cell.angle_gamma   90.00
#
_symmetry.space_group_name_H-M   'P 1'
#
loop_
_entity.id
_entity.type
_entity.pdbx_description
1 polymer ?
#
loop_
_entity_poly.entity_id
_entity_poly.type
_entity_poly.pdbx_seq_one_letter_code
_entity_poly.pdbx_strand_id
1 'polypeptide(L)'
;MTEGLPETTHWVDSECSVLNINNLSVSLNDVKRAIQSTFEHIGTLLGQLSQHVTLPPFERVAYQDSPHVTDIGFNYLKASEAYHKLYDDRYLVNALLRNRDPWGFYRDDERWNYSAVQKWLDLSDELTQSLYFCFHCGCGQPARGTEEMSIKIINTPEGIRNVFWRGQSFMIRTTYHKGQSMSGHGKNRVTFLPGLLSQHLHHYLAFIRPAQICLLQAVNKLDHVEQLLTHLWVNTSTGLMNTQALSSALHKTFVRHGLAPLGVAAWRHLSVAIDWDYSDPAPPSITPVIQVSASLLAKQALQRFTHNPSANWKSPFQERWMTAILEAKEDLLVVARTGGGKSLGYLLPPLVESNRVTVVIQPLKALGLETMDILAQHHIQAVYIDQVSGISISHQTQVVVVSVEAASQIGFFTAIRAINPHRFIIDEAHQYLDDRTYRNYMAGVARLRSITGQFVLMTGSLAPSKQQELLQGVFNLVQVKSFRESTVRPELLWDIKNRQLGCAADMFGLVLQEWKEGCQGEDKSRAMVFIQSHKGVTELAGMLEEEKIPVAYYHAGLDSDVAAAQASKWGSTGRCVMVATCAFGTGINYPHVRRVMVLGIPNMDNINQVFQQAGRAGRDGRHAKVILVSQHHSVWTPDQLTANLLNPGACPVHTISSVLDETPSSCLSPGMLAKCSKCATIGGRPSESTATQGTSLSTTTGVHGQDMDIDLPRLGSLATSSSRPQPPQQGLTLARQRPAPGGLITPRTIPQVPNTNQVHATALLTNEHRLAVGIADLLKRFANCCAEHFTKSCVVPRMSAILRRKWIRNVCYQCGLSAGALDLFVFHEPPAGGNCRSGMSDTAHEFCWFVYHRRRELLARYFDDPQALTPRAFEIMRVVNTYLSMYYVYIGHDGSLSHLVLSVSM
;
A
#
# COMPACT_ATOMS: atom_id res chain seq x y z
N MET A 1 23.36 22.82 4.75
CA MET A 1 24.47 23.58 5.39
C MET A 1 24.08 25.03 5.33
N THR A 2 24.42 25.83 6.34
CA THR A 2 24.07 27.24 6.45
C THR A 2 25.05 28.12 5.68
N GLU A 3 25.10 27.93 4.36
CA GLU A 3 25.68 28.92 3.43
C GLU A 3 24.47 29.65 2.83
N GLY A 4 24.28 30.92 3.20
CA GLY A 4 23.27 31.78 2.59
C GLY A 4 23.62 32.08 1.13
N LEU A 5 22.61 32.42 0.33
CA LEU A 5 22.86 32.93 -1.03
C LEU A 5 23.73 34.20 -0.96
N PRO A 6 24.70 34.39 -1.86
CA PRO A 6 25.43 35.65 -1.97
C PRO A 6 24.48 36.80 -2.28
N GLU A 7 24.78 38.02 -1.82
CA GLU A 7 23.97 39.23 -2.11
C GLU A 7 23.77 39.48 -3.63
N THR A 8 24.70 38.99 -4.45
CA THR A 8 24.64 39.01 -5.92
C THR A 8 23.68 37.98 -6.53
N THR A 9 22.96 37.20 -5.73
CA THR A 9 21.99 36.19 -6.16
C THR A 9 20.60 36.53 -5.62
N HIS A 10 19.69 36.96 -6.50
CA HIS A 10 18.34 37.40 -6.13
C HIS A 10 17.32 37.06 -7.23
N TRP A 11 16.07 36.82 -6.83
CA TRP A 11 14.94 36.76 -7.77
C TRP A 11 14.67 38.15 -8.34
N VAL A 12 14.43 38.21 -9.66
CA VAL A 12 14.18 39.46 -10.39
C VAL A 12 12.70 39.85 -10.30
N ASP A 13 11.83 38.86 -10.14
CA ASP A 13 10.38 38.99 -10.07
C ASP A 13 9.83 38.31 -8.80
N SER A 14 8.61 38.69 -8.43
CA SER A 14 7.89 38.15 -7.27
C SER A 14 7.26 36.76 -7.50
N GLU A 15 7.37 36.21 -8.71
CA GLU A 15 6.89 34.87 -9.06
C GLU A 15 8.03 33.83 -9.01
N CYS A 16 9.23 34.25 -8.60
CA CYS A 16 10.47 33.47 -8.59
C CYS A 16 10.75 32.81 -9.96
N SER A 17 10.44 33.51 -11.07
CA SER A 17 10.53 32.96 -12.43
C SER A 17 11.91 33.17 -13.08
N VAL A 18 12.58 34.28 -12.76
CA VAL A 18 13.92 34.65 -13.23
C VAL A 18 14.85 34.93 -12.04
N LEU A 19 15.99 34.24 -12.02
CA LEU A 19 17.03 34.40 -11.01
C LEU A 19 18.26 35.11 -11.61
N ASN A 20 18.70 36.21 -10.99
CA ASN A 20 20.02 36.76 -11.24
C ASN A 20 21.05 36.03 -10.38
N ILE A 21 22.19 35.66 -10.97
CA ILE A 21 23.33 35.03 -10.30
C ILE A 21 24.59 35.74 -10.78
N ASN A 22 25.12 36.66 -9.96
CA ASN A 22 26.16 37.60 -10.37
C ASN A 22 25.69 38.41 -11.61
N ASN A 23 26.37 38.26 -12.75
CA ASN A 23 26.05 38.97 -13.99
C ASN A 23 25.21 38.13 -14.97
N LEU A 24 24.71 36.96 -14.56
CA LEU A 24 23.91 36.06 -15.39
C LEU A 24 22.45 36.08 -14.94
N SER A 25 21.53 36.27 -15.88
CA SER A 25 20.09 36.14 -15.63
C SER A 25 19.59 34.81 -16.18
N VAL A 26 18.80 34.06 -15.39
CA VAL A 26 18.39 32.69 -15.70
C VAL A 26 16.90 32.50 -15.46
N SER A 27 16.16 32.20 -16.53
CA SER A 27 14.75 31.78 -16.48
C SER A 27 14.62 30.32 -16.03
N LEU A 28 13.80 30.07 -15.02
CA LEU A 28 13.49 28.70 -14.57
C LEU A 28 12.75 27.90 -15.64
N ASN A 29 11.89 28.54 -16.43
CA ASN A 29 11.20 27.90 -17.55
C ASN A 29 12.20 27.43 -18.63
N ASP A 30 13.29 28.16 -18.82
CA ASP A 30 14.32 27.80 -19.81
C ASP A 30 15.18 26.65 -19.29
N VAL A 31 15.52 26.66 -17.99
CA VAL A 31 16.20 25.54 -17.32
C VAL A 31 15.35 24.28 -17.42
N LYS A 32 14.04 24.38 -17.16
CA LYS A 32 13.09 23.27 -17.29
C LYS A 32 13.05 22.73 -18.72
N ARG A 33 12.98 23.61 -19.73
CA ARG A 33 13.03 23.22 -21.16
C ARG A 33 14.34 22.53 -21.52
N ALA A 34 15.49 23.03 -21.04
CA ALA A 34 16.79 22.41 -21.27
C ALA A 34 16.88 21.00 -20.66
N ILE A 35 16.38 20.81 -19.43
CA ILE A 35 16.33 19.49 -18.78
C ILE A 35 15.42 18.54 -19.56
N GLN A 36 14.22 18.97 -19.95
CA GLN A 36 13.27 18.15 -20.71
C GLN A 36 13.81 17.77 -22.10
N SER A 37 14.38 18.73 -22.83
CA SER A 37 14.93 18.46 -24.17
C SER A 37 16.19 17.61 -24.13
N THR A 38 17.07 17.78 -23.13
CA THR A 38 18.21 16.85 -22.92
C THR A 38 17.72 15.44 -22.59
N PHE A 39 16.63 15.33 -21.83
CA PHE A 39 16.03 14.06 -21.47
C PHE A 39 15.49 13.31 -22.71
N GLU A 40 14.81 14.01 -23.61
CA GLU A 40 14.36 13.47 -24.90
C GLU A 40 15.56 13.09 -25.80
N HIS A 41 16.61 13.93 -25.81
CA HIS A 41 17.85 13.68 -26.56
C HIS A 41 18.55 12.39 -26.16
N ILE A 42 18.52 12.01 -24.87
CA ILE A 42 19.03 10.70 -24.39
C ILE A 42 18.32 9.54 -25.11
N GLY A 43 17.02 9.63 -25.34
CA GLY A 43 16.26 8.64 -26.11
C GLY A 43 16.70 8.57 -27.57
N THR A 44 16.90 9.73 -28.21
CA THR A 44 17.40 9.85 -29.59
C THR A 44 18.81 9.27 -29.73
N LEU A 45 19.73 9.59 -28.81
CA LEU A 45 21.10 9.06 -28.79
C LEU A 45 21.12 7.55 -28.61
N LEU A 46 20.31 6.99 -27.70
CA LEU A 46 20.16 5.54 -27.56
C LEU A 46 19.67 4.88 -28.86
N GLY A 47 18.71 5.49 -29.55
CA GLY A 47 18.23 5.03 -30.86
C GLY A 47 19.31 5.07 -31.93
N GLN A 48 20.08 6.16 -32.01
CA GLN A 48 21.19 6.32 -32.96
C GLN A 48 22.33 5.33 -32.70
N LEU A 49 22.74 5.15 -31.44
CA LEU A 49 23.81 4.22 -31.07
C LEU A 49 23.44 2.75 -31.33
N SER A 50 22.15 2.41 -31.20
CA SER A 50 21.62 1.06 -31.42
C SER A 50 21.14 0.78 -32.85
N GLN A 51 20.96 1.78 -33.71
CA GLN A 51 20.53 1.61 -35.12
C GLN A 51 19.33 0.66 -35.28
N HIS A 52 18.30 0.88 -34.45
CA HIS A 52 17.07 0.07 -34.40
C HIS A 52 17.24 -1.42 -34.00
N VAL A 53 18.41 -1.84 -33.51
CA VAL A 53 18.57 -3.15 -32.85
C VAL A 53 17.58 -3.24 -31.70
N THR A 54 16.78 -4.31 -31.68
CA THR A 54 15.84 -4.57 -30.59
C THR A 54 16.63 -4.96 -29.34
N LEU A 55 16.60 -4.12 -28.31
CA LEU A 55 17.23 -4.40 -27.02
C LEU A 55 16.31 -5.28 -26.15
N PRO A 56 16.84 -6.30 -25.44
CA PRO A 56 16.08 -7.11 -24.49
C PRO A 56 15.30 -6.25 -23.48
N PRO A 57 14.02 -6.58 -23.21
CA PRO A 57 13.20 -5.85 -22.25
C PRO A 57 13.72 -6.04 -20.82
N PHE A 58 13.48 -5.03 -19.98
CA PHE A 58 13.83 -5.07 -18.56
C PHE A 58 12.56 -4.97 -17.71
N GLU A 59 12.17 -6.07 -17.06
CA GLU A 59 10.97 -6.11 -16.22
C GLU A 59 11.24 -5.47 -14.85
N ARG A 60 11.29 -4.14 -14.85
CA ARG A 60 11.53 -3.25 -13.70
C ARG A 60 10.81 -3.63 -12.40
N VAL A 61 9.65 -4.29 -12.49
CA VAL A 61 8.80 -4.71 -11.36
C VAL A 61 9.24 -6.06 -10.79
N ALA A 62 9.64 -7.01 -11.64
CA ALA A 62 10.10 -8.34 -11.22
C ALA A 62 11.59 -8.34 -10.80
N TYR A 63 12.37 -7.34 -11.25
CA TYR A 63 13.78 -7.26 -10.96
C TYR A 63 14.10 -6.98 -9.49
N GLN A 64 14.87 -7.86 -8.86
CA GLN A 64 15.37 -7.70 -7.50
C GLN A 64 16.90 -7.57 -7.49
N ASP A 65 17.40 -6.48 -6.91
CA ASP A 65 18.82 -6.31 -6.60
C ASP A 65 19.02 -6.34 -5.08
N SER A 66 19.82 -7.30 -4.61
CA SER A 66 20.11 -7.50 -3.21
C SER A 66 21.30 -6.64 -2.77
N PRO A 67 21.09 -5.68 -1.83
CA PRO A 67 22.18 -4.87 -1.29
C PRO A 67 23.08 -5.67 -0.33
N HIS A 68 22.71 -6.92 0.01
CA HIS A 68 23.46 -7.78 0.93
C HIS A 68 24.53 -8.62 0.23
N VAL A 69 24.54 -8.68 -1.11
CA VAL A 69 25.59 -9.40 -1.86
C VAL A 69 26.83 -8.52 -1.93
N THR A 70 27.87 -8.95 -1.22
CA THR A 70 29.17 -8.27 -1.07
C THR A 70 30.27 -8.84 -1.95
N ASP A 71 29.99 -9.89 -2.73
CA ASP A 71 30.97 -10.59 -3.58
C ASP A 71 31.68 -9.62 -4.53
N ILE A 72 33.00 -9.73 -4.64
CA ILE A 72 33.81 -8.92 -5.56
C ILE A 72 33.39 -9.21 -6.99
N GLY A 73 33.21 -8.16 -7.81
CA GLY A 73 32.75 -8.30 -9.18
C GLY A 73 31.23 -8.44 -9.33
N PHE A 74 30.45 -8.41 -8.25
CA PHE A 74 28.99 -8.36 -8.30
C PHE A 74 28.48 -6.94 -8.60
N ASN A 75 27.56 -6.81 -9.55
CA ASN A 75 26.89 -5.56 -9.91
C ASN A 75 25.37 -5.79 -9.96
N TYR A 76 24.60 -4.72 -10.20
CA TYR A 76 23.14 -4.84 -10.25
C TYR A 76 22.63 -5.77 -11.37
N LEU A 77 23.37 -6.02 -12.46
CA LEU A 77 22.97 -6.90 -13.57
C LEU A 77 23.15 -8.39 -13.25
N LYS A 78 24.16 -8.73 -12.44
CA LYS A 78 24.44 -10.09 -11.97
C LYS A 78 23.49 -10.57 -10.86
N ALA A 79 22.60 -9.71 -10.37
CA ALA A 79 21.71 -10.03 -9.24
C ALA A 79 20.61 -11.06 -9.57
N SER A 80 20.37 -11.35 -10.85
CA SER A 80 19.43 -12.38 -11.29
C SER A 80 20.04 -13.24 -12.38
N GLU A 81 20.07 -14.56 -12.17
CA GLU A 81 20.66 -15.53 -13.11
C GLU A 81 19.93 -15.56 -14.47
N ALA A 82 18.62 -15.29 -14.49
CA ALA A 82 17.83 -15.19 -15.71
C ALA A 82 18.26 -13.98 -16.56
N TYR A 83 18.48 -12.83 -15.92
CA TYR A 83 18.92 -11.61 -16.59
C TYR A 83 20.41 -11.63 -16.94
N HIS A 84 21.26 -12.25 -16.13
CA HIS A 84 22.67 -12.43 -16.46
C HIS A 84 22.88 -13.19 -17.78
N LYS A 85 21.96 -14.12 -18.12
CA LYS A 85 21.96 -14.85 -19.41
C LYS A 85 21.42 -14.04 -20.59
N LEU A 86 20.70 -12.94 -20.35
CA LEU A 86 20.15 -12.04 -21.38
C LEU A 86 21.11 -10.91 -21.75
N TYR A 87 21.95 -10.48 -20.80
CA TYR A 87 22.93 -9.40 -20.98
C TYR A 87 24.34 -9.97 -21.23
N ASP A 88 24.60 -10.39 -22.47
CA ASP A 88 25.95 -10.65 -22.98
C ASP A 88 26.69 -9.31 -23.14
N ASP A 89 27.91 -9.20 -22.60
CA ASP A 89 28.76 -8.00 -22.69
C ASP A 89 29.06 -7.61 -24.15
N ARG A 90 28.88 -8.52 -25.11
CA ARG A 90 29.02 -8.27 -26.55
C ARG A 90 27.70 -8.16 -27.30
N TYR A 91 26.54 -8.23 -26.63
CA TYR A 91 25.21 -8.30 -27.26
C TYR A 91 25.01 -7.23 -28.34
N LEU A 92 25.20 -5.96 -27.99
CA LEU A 92 24.93 -4.84 -28.89
C LEU A 92 25.89 -4.82 -30.08
N VAL A 93 27.19 -5.03 -29.86
CA VAL A 93 28.19 -5.08 -30.94
C VAL A 93 27.89 -6.24 -31.88
N ASN A 94 27.65 -7.44 -31.35
CA ASN A 94 27.27 -8.62 -32.13
C ASN A 94 25.98 -8.39 -32.93
N ALA A 95 24.99 -7.71 -32.35
CA ALA A 95 23.72 -7.41 -33.02
C ALA A 95 23.88 -6.37 -34.14
N LEU A 96 24.69 -5.32 -33.93
CA LEU A 96 25.03 -4.33 -34.95
C LEU A 96 25.78 -4.98 -36.14
N LEU A 97 26.80 -5.80 -35.86
CA LEU A 97 27.54 -6.51 -36.90
C LEU A 97 26.65 -7.48 -37.70
N ARG A 98 25.74 -8.20 -37.03
CA ARG A 98 24.73 -9.04 -37.70
C ARG A 98 23.73 -8.23 -38.52
N ASN A 99 23.40 -7.00 -38.10
CA ASN A 99 22.49 -6.09 -38.81
C ASN A 99 23.20 -5.32 -39.95
N ARG A 100 24.07 -6.00 -40.70
CA ARG A 100 24.88 -5.44 -41.80
C ARG A 100 25.84 -4.31 -41.40
N ASP A 101 26.23 -4.25 -40.12
CA ASP A 101 27.16 -3.26 -39.58
C ASP A 101 26.84 -1.81 -40.00
N PRO A 102 25.74 -1.22 -39.51
CA PRO A 102 25.27 0.10 -39.95
C PRO A 102 26.23 1.25 -39.59
N TRP A 103 27.22 0.99 -38.74
CA TRP A 103 28.28 1.94 -38.39
C TRP A 103 29.54 1.76 -39.25
N GLY A 104 29.69 0.64 -39.97
CA GLY A 104 30.88 0.31 -40.75
C GLY A 104 32.11 0.08 -39.87
N PHE A 105 31.93 -0.60 -38.73
CA PHE A 105 32.99 -1.00 -37.80
C PHE A 105 34.00 -1.97 -38.42
N TYR A 106 33.56 -2.88 -39.28
CA TYR A 106 34.43 -3.78 -40.05
C TYR A 106 34.59 -3.27 -41.48
N ARG A 107 35.80 -3.43 -41.99
CA ARG A 107 36.17 -3.17 -43.38
C ARG A 107 36.20 -4.47 -44.17
N ASP A 108 36.20 -4.37 -45.50
CA ASP A 108 36.33 -5.51 -46.41
C ASP A 108 37.66 -6.30 -46.27
N ASP A 109 38.66 -5.73 -45.57
CA ASP A 109 39.94 -6.38 -45.23
C ASP A 109 39.94 -7.08 -43.85
N GLU A 110 38.75 -7.34 -43.29
CA GLU A 110 38.50 -7.95 -41.97
C GLU A 110 39.10 -7.16 -40.77
N ARG A 111 39.49 -5.90 -40.97
CA ARG A 111 40.03 -5.02 -39.91
C ARG A 111 39.00 -4.04 -39.37
N TRP A 112 39.19 -3.64 -38.11
CA TRP A 112 38.41 -2.59 -37.48
C TRP A 112 38.65 -1.21 -38.13
N ASN A 113 37.56 -0.53 -38.46
CA ASN A 113 37.54 0.84 -38.92
C ASN A 113 37.62 1.81 -37.73
N TYR A 114 38.84 2.17 -37.36
CA TYR A 114 39.12 3.12 -36.27
C TYR A 114 38.30 4.42 -36.34
N SER A 115 37.99 4.93 -37.54
CA SER A 115 37.18 6.16 -37.68
C SER A 115 35.70 5.93 -37.36
N ALA A 116 35.12 4.81 -37.80
CA ALA A 116 33.75 4.44 -37.43
C ALA A 116 33.62 4.16 -35.93
N VAL A 117 34.58 3.41 -35.36
CA VAL A 117 34.63 3.13 -33.93
C VAL A 117 34.74 4.42 -33.13
N GLN A 118 35.64 5.34 -33.50
CA GLN A 118 35.76 6.62 -32.81
C GLN A 118 34.47 7.45 -32.87
N LYS A 119 33.81 7.55 -34.04
CA LYS A 119 32.51 8.25 -34.17
C LYS A 119 31.43 7.68 -33.25
N TRP A 120 31.36 6.35 -33.12
CA TRP A 120 30.43 5.71 -32.19
C TRP A 120 30.78 6.01 -30.73
N LEU A 121 32.07 5.93 -30.37
CA LEU A 121 32.55 6.25 -29.02
C LEU A 121 32.25 7.71 -28.66
N ASP A 122 32.51 8.66 -29.57
CA ASP A 122 32.22 10.08 -29.39
C ASP A 122 30.72 10.33 -29.12
N LEU A 123 29.83 9.66 -29.87
CA LEU A 123 28.38 9.75 -29.66
C LEU A 123 27.93 9.07 -28.35
N SER A 124 28.58 7.98 -27.95
CA SER A 124 28.34 7.31 -26.66
C SER A 124 28.80 8.16 -25.47
N ASP A 125 29.82 8.99 -25.68
CA ASP A 125 30.30 9.97 -24.71
C ASP A 125 29.38 11.19 -24.60
N GLU A 126 28.70 11.60 -25.68
CA GLU A 126 27.61 12.57 -25.62
C GLU A 126 26.40 12.03 -24.82
N LEU A 127 26.04 10.76 -25.01
CA LEU A 127 25.02 10.09 -24.20
C LEU A 127 25.41 10.06 -22.72
N THR A 128 26.68 9.75 -22.43
CA THR A 128 27.21 9.75 -21.06
C THR A 128 27.15 11.16 -20.44
N GLN A 129 27.50 12.21 -21.18
CA GLN A 129 27.40 13.61 -20.74
C GLN A 129 25.94 14.04 -20.50
N SER A 130 25.00 13.60 -21.35
CA SER A 130 23.58 13.92 -21.23
C SER A 130 22.93 13.22 -20.02
N LEU A 131 23.26 11.95 -19.78
CA LEU A 131 22.87 11.21 -18.56
C LEU A 131 23.43 11.86 -17.29
N TYR A 132 24.69 12.30 -17.33
CA TYR A 132 25.35 12.99 -16.22
C TYR A 132 24.68 14.35 -15.92
N PHE A 133 24.36 15.13 -16.96
CA PHE A 133 23.58 16.36 -16.82
C PHE A 133 22.19 16.10 -16.21
N CYS A 134 21.41 15.15 -16.73
CA CYS A 134 20.08 14.84 -16.20
C CYS A 134 20.13 14.29 -14.76
N PHE A 135 21.20 13.57 -14.38
CA PHE A 135 21.42 13.17 -12.98
C PHE A 135 21.63 14.39 -12.07
N HIS A 136 22.49 15.34 -12.44
CA HIS A 136 22.82 16.51 -11.62
C HIS A 136 21.81 17.66 -11.65
N CYS A 137 20.99 17.74 -12.69
CA CYS A 137 19.93 18.74 -12.78
C CYS A 137 18.55 18.19 -12.39
N GLY A 138 18.31 16.89 -12.54
CA GLY A 138 17.02 16.25 -12.26
C GLY A 138 16.90 15.50 -10.93
N CYS A 139 18.01 15.22 -10.23
CA CYS A 139 18.03 14.40 -9.00
C CYS A 139 18.57 15.15 -7.76
N GLY A 140 18.46 16.48 -7.76
CA GLY A 140 18.87 17.38 -6.68
C GLY A 140 20.33 17.87 -6.76
N GLN A 141 20.73 18.69 -5.78
CA GLN A 141 22.05 19.37 -5.70
C GLN A 141 23.23 18.48 -6.16
N PRO A 142 24.14 18.99 -7.03
CA PRO A 142 25.31 18.22 -7.45
C PRO A 142 26.17 17.88 -6.23
N ALA A 143 26.79 16.70 -6.24
CA ALA A 143 27.66 16.29 -5.15
C ALA A 143 28.99 17.06 -5.25
N ARG A 144 29.98 16.74 -4.41
CA ARG A 144 31.36 17.22 -4.67
C ARG A 144 32.06 16.25 -5.61
N GLY A 145 32.94 16.73 -6.49
CA GLY A 145 33.57 15.87 -7.51
C GLY A 145 34.25 14.60 -6.97
N THR A 146 34.78 14.63 -5.74
CA THR A 146 35.33 13.45 -5.05
C THR A 146 34.27 12.40 -4.68
N GLU A 147 33.03 12.82 -4.43
CA GLU A 147 31.86 11.97 -4.17
C GLU A 147 31.23 11.46 -5.48
N GLU A 148 31.47 12.14 -6.61
CA GLU A 148 30.97 11.78 -7.95
C GLU A 148 31.90 10.75 -8.63
N MET A 149 33.21 11.01 -8.58
CA MET A 149 34.26 10.11 -9.10
C MET A 149 34.32 8.78 -8.35
N SER A 150 33.73 8.67 -7.15
CA SER A 150 33.73 7.45 -6.32
C SER A 150 32.46 6.61 -6.45
N ILE A 151 31.51 6.96 -7.34
CA ILE A 151 30.29 6.19 -7.55
C ILE A 151 30.62 4.91 -8.34
N LYS A 152 30.74 3.78 -7.64
CA LYS A 152 31.00 2.45 -8.22
C LYS A 152 29.72 1.75 -8.68
N ILE A 153 29.79 1.08 -9.83
CA ILE A 153 28.70 0.22 -10.36
C ILE A 153 28.82 -1.25 -9.96
N ILE A 154 30.01 -1.64 -9.49
CA ILE A 154 30.39 -3.02 -9.14
C ILE A 154 31.00 -3.06 -7.74
N ASN A 155 30.86 -4.17 -7.04
CA ASN A 155 31.58 -4.44 -5.82
C ASN A 155 33.07 -4.65 -6.12
N THR A 156 33.92 -4.04 -5.30
CA THR A 156 35.38 -3.97 -5.45
C THR A 156 36.06 -4.40 -4.14
N PRO A 157 37.36 -4.74 -4.12
CA PRO A 157 38.08 -5.03 -2.89
C PRO A 157 37.99 -3.90 -1.84
N GLU A 158 37.94 -2.64 -2.29
CA GLU A 158 37.83 -1.46 -1.40
C GLU A 158 36.40 -1.18 -0.91
N GLY A 159 35.39 -1.92 -1.37
CA GLY A 159 34.00 -1.76 -0.93
C GLY A 159 32.93 -2.13 -1.94
N ILE A 160 31.68 -2.22 -1.47
CA ILE A 160 30.51 -2.50 -2.30
C ILE A 160 30.17 -1.36 -3.25
N ARG A 161 29.41 -1.68 -4.31
CA ARG A 161 28.87 -0.71 -5.28
C ARG A 161 28.02 0.39 -4.61
N ASN A 162 27.89 1.52 -5.31
CA ASN A 162 27.05 2.65 -4.94
C ASN A 162 25.70 2.65 -5.67
N VAL A 163 25.60 1.95 -6.81
CA VAL A 163 24.40 1.88 -7.65
C VAL A 163 23.61 0.60 -7.37
N PHE A 164 22.34 0.74 -7.03
CA PHE A 164 21.43 -0.36 -6.69
C PHE A 164 20.08 -0.22 -7.43
N TRP A 165 19.43 -1.32 -7.76
CA TRP A 165 18.03 -1.29 -8.25
C TRP A 165 17.05 -1.45 -7.08
N ARG A 166 16.27 -0.41 -6.75
CA ARG A 166 15.34 -0.41 -5.60
C ARG A 166 14.04 0.31 -5.95
N GLY A 167 12.90 -0.31 -5.64
CA GLY A 167 11.59 0.35 -5.82
C GLY A 167 11.30 0.78 -7.26
N GLN A 168 11.61 -0.07 -8.24
CA GLN A 168 11.44 0.18 -9.69
C GLN A 168 12.29 1.34 -10.26
N SER A 169 13.33 1.78 -9.54
CA SER A 169 14.27 2.82 -9.98
C SER A 169 15.70 2.53 -9.53
N PHE A 170 16.67 3.29 -10.05
CA PHE A 170 18.02 3.28 -9.49
C PHE A 170 18.09 4.12 -8.22
N MET A 171 18.63 3.51 -7.16
CA MET A 171 19.05 4.15 -5.93
C MET A 171 20.58 4.27 -5.95
N ILE A 172 21.09 5.50 -5.94
CA ILE A 172 22.52 5.79 -5.79
C ILE A 172 22.78 6.19 -4.35
N ARG A 173 23.69 5.48 -3.69
CA ARG A 173 24.13 5.75 -2.31
C ARG A 173 25.56 6.25 -2.31
N THR A 174 25.78 7.47 -1.85
CA THR A 174 27.11 8.03 -1.58
C THR A 174 27.28 8.34 -0.09
N THR A 175 28.53 8.46 0.36
CA THR A 175 28.84 8.85 1.74
C THR A 175 29.46 10.25 1.72
N TYR A 176 28.85 11.18 2.46
CA TYR A 176 29.29 12.56 2.56
C TYR A 176 30.31 12.72 3.70
N HIS A 177 31.53 13.16 3.35
CA HIS A 177 32.68 13.12 4.27
C HIS A 177 33.06 14.47 4.91
N LYS A 178 32.50 15.61 4.48
CA LYS A 178 33.01 16.96 4.84
C LYS A 178 32.84 17.41 6.31
N GLY A 179 32.39 16.53 7.20
CA GLY A 179 32.37 16.74 8.65
C GLY A 179 33.08 15.65 9.46
N GLN A 180 33.66 14.63 8.81
CA GLN A 180 34.18 13.43 9.47
C GLN A 180 35.36 13.73 10.41
N SER A 181 36.15 14.76 10.11
CA SER A 181 37.20 15.29 10.99
C SER A 181 36.69 15.96 12.27
N MET A 182 35.38 16.27 12.38
CA MET A 182 34.75 16.82 13.59
C MET A 182 33.74 15.87 14.26
N SER A 183 33.12 14.95 13.51
CA SER A 183 32.07 14.04 14.03
C SER A 183 32.46 12.55 14.06
N GLY A 184 33.58 12.16 13.44
CA GLY A 184 33.98 10.75 13.24
C GLY A 184 33.11 9.96 12.24
N HIS A 185 31.92 10.45 11.89
CA HIS A 185 30.90 9.69 11.17
C HIS A 185 30.50 10.39 9.85
N GLY A 186 30.66 9.69 8.73
CA GLY A 186 30.19 10.13 7.41
C GLY A 186 28.66 10.00 7.28
N LYS A 187 28.00 10.98 6.65
CA LYS A 187 26.54 10.97 6.47
C LYS A 187 26.18 10.29 5.15
N ASN A 188 25.37 9.24 5.18
CA ASN A 188 24.84 8.64 3.94
C ASN A 188 23.95 9.65 3.20
N ARG A 189 24.20 9.85 1.90
CA ARG A 189 23.28 10.49 0.95
C ARG A 189 22.71 9.40 0.05
N VAL A 190 21.39 9.41 -0.13
CA VAL A 190 20.68 8.50 -1.02
C VAL A 190 19.91 9.34 -2.03
N THR A 191 20.09 9.04 -3.31
CA THR A 191 19.40 9.69 -4.43
C THR A 191 18.68 8.62 -5.23
N PHE A 192 17.37 8.74 -5.39
CA PHE A 192 16.59 7.93 -6.31
C PHE A 192 16.46 8.65 -7.65
N LEU A 193 16.67 7.94 -8.76
CA LEU A 193 16.50 8.48 -10.10
C LEU A 193 15.02 8.36 -10.51
N PRO A 194 14.44 9.33 -11.25
CA PRO A 194 13.12 9.18 -11.85
C PRO A 194 13.00 7.89 -12.66
N GLY A 195 11.81 7.28 -12.71
CA GLY A 195 11.62 5.95 -13.32
C GLY A 195 12.02 5.87 -14.80
N LEU A 196 11.89 6.97 -15.54
CA LEU A 196 12.33 7.06 -16.93
C LEU A 196 13.85 7.29 -17.05
N LEU A 197 14.45 8.13 -16.19
CA LEU A 197 15.92 8.28 -16.14
C LEU A 197 16.58 6.95 -15.77
N SER A 198 15.95 6.20 -14.87
CA SER A 198 16.37 4.86 -14.47
C SER A 198 16.33 3.87 -15.63
N GLN A 199 15.35 3.99 -16.53
CA GLN A 199 15.27 3.16 -17.74
C GLN A 199 16.38 3.50 -18.74
N HIS A 200 16.66 4.80 -18.97
CA HIS A 200 17.77 5.20 -19.83
C HIS A 200 19.13 4.79 -19.25
N LEU A 201 19.34 4.95 -17.94
CA LEU A 201 20.57 4.50 -17.29
C LEU A 201 20.71 2.97 -17.34
N HIS A 202 19.61 2.23 -17.27
CA HIS A 202 19.63 0.76 -17.45
C HIS A 202 20.08 0.41 -18.87
N HIS A 203 19.47 0.98 -19.92
CA HIS A 203 19.88 0.71 -21.30
C HIS A 203 21.36 1.09 -21.55
N TYR A 204 21.82 2.18 -20.94
CA TYR A 204 23.22 2.57 -20.98
C TYR A 204 24.14 1.52 -20.32
N LEU A 205 23.88 1.15 -19.06
CA LEU A 205 24.73 0.22 -18.31
C LEU A 205 24.66 -1.22 -18.82
N ALA A 206 23.53 -1.65 -19.40
CA ALA A 206 23.33 -3.01 -19.91
C ALA A 206 23.82 -3.22 -21.34
N PHE A 207 23.85 -2.18 -22.19
CA PHE A 207 24.15 -2.35 -23.63
C PHE A 207 25.20 -1.38 -24.17
N ILE A 208 25.13 -0.09 -23.83
CA ILE A 208 26.08 0.90 -24.33
C ILE A 208 27.44 0.75 -23.65
N ARG A 209 27.48 0.64 -22.32
CA ARG A 209 28.72 0.53 -21.54
C ARG A 209 29.53 -0.75 -21.89
N PRO A 210 28.93 -1.94 -22.04
CA PRO A 210 29.66 -3.10 -22.53
C PRO A 210 30.16 -2.94 -23.97
N ALA A 211 29.37 -2.29 -24.85
CA ALA A 211 29.81 -1.99 -26.21
C ALA A 211 30.98 -0.98 -26.26
N GLN A 212 30.99 0.06 -25.41
CA GLN A 212 32.14 0.96 -25.24
C GLN A 212 33.41 0.15 -24.90
N ILE A 213 33.34 -0.74 -23.91
CA ILE A 213 34.46 -1.58 -23.47
C ILE A 213 34.92 -2.51 -24.61
N CYS A 214 33.99 -3.21 -25.26
CA CYS A 214 34.28 -4.14 -26.36
C CYS A 214 34.96 -3.43 -27.54
N LEU A 215 34.48 -2.24 -27.92
CA LEU A 215 35.05 -1.46 -29.02
C LEU A 215 36.42 -0.89 -28.68
N LEU A 216 36.61 -0.35 -27.47
CA LEU A 216 37.91 0.14 -26.97
C LEU A 216 38.96 -0.97 -26.95
N GLN A 217 38.59 -2.17 -26.47
CA GLN A 217 39.44 -3.36 -26.52
C GLN A 217 39.78 -3.76 -27.97
N ALA A 218 38.79 -3.75 -28.86
CA ALA A 218 38.98 -4.10 -30.27
C ALA A 218 39.94 -3.15 -31.03
N VAL A 219 39.95 -1.85 -30.69
CA VAL A 219 40.90 -0.87 -31.24
C VAL A 219 42.18 -0.72 -30.42
N ASN A 220 42.39 -1.56 -29.40
CA ASN A 220 43.53 -1.53 -28.48
C ASN A 220 43.74 -0.16 -27.77
N LYS A 221 42.64 0.57 -27.50
CA LYS A 221 42.64 1.78 -26.67
C LYS A 221 42.16 1.40 -25.28
N LEU A 222 43.06 0.84 -24.46
CA LEU A 222 42.72 0.29 -23.14
C LEU A 222 42.70 1.34 -22.03
N ASP A 223 43.14 2.57 -22.32
CA ASP A 223 43.02 3.72 -21.43
C ASP A 223 41.57 3.85 -20.97
N HIS A 224 41.38 3.94 -19.65
CA HIS A 224 40.07 4.04 -18.98
C HIS A 224 39.15 2.79 -19.03
N VAL A 225 39.53 1.67 -19.65
CA VAL A 225 38.68 0.45 -19.65
C VAL A 225 38.43 -0.08 -18.22
N GLU A 226 39.45 -0.07 -17.37
CA GLU A 226 39.30 -0.42 -15.94
C GLU A 226 38.34 0.53 -15.20
N GLN A 227 38.38 1.83 -15.55
CA GLN A 227 37.48 2.84 -14.98
C GLN A 227 36.04 2.59 -15.46
N LEU A 228 35.83 2.30 -16.75
CA LEU A 228 34.52 1.96 -17.34
C LEU A 228 33.90 0.69 -16.73
N LEU A 229 34.72 -0.29 -16.32
CA LEU A 229 34.27 -1.50 -15.64
C LEU A 229 33.79 -1.25 -14.19
N THR A 230 34.32 -0.21 -13.54
CA THR A 230 34.20 -0.02 -12.09
C THR A 230 33.33 1.17 -11.67
N HIS A 231 33.38 2.28 -12.41
CA HIS A 231 32.79 3.56 -12.03
C HIS A 231 31.65 4.00 -12.96
N LEU A 232 30.68 4.73 -12.41
CA LEU A 232 29.48 5.15 -13.12
C LEU A 232 29.77 6.21 -14.19
N TRP A 233 30.50 7.27 -13.83
CA TRP A 233 30.73 8.43 -14.70
C TRP A 233 32.15 8.44 -15.27
N VAL A 234 32.29 7.84 -16.45
CA VAL A 234 33.56 7.70 -17.16
C VAL A 234 33.34 8.00 -18.63
N ASN A 235 34.15 8.90 -19.17
CA ASN A 235 34.20 9.26 -20.58
C ASN A 235 35.28 8.43 -21.29
N THR A 236 35.01 7.92 -22.48
CA THR A 236 35.92 7.01 -23.20
C THR A 236 37.23 7.67 -23.63
N SER A 237 37.24 9.00 -23.80
CA SER A 237 38.42 9.78 -24.22
C SER A 237 39.17 10.51 -23.09
N THR A 238 38.52 10.75 -21.94
CA THR A 238 39.08 11.56 -20.83
C THR A 238 39.01 10.91 -19.45
N GLY A 239 38.41 9.72 -19.34
CA GLY A 239 38.36 8.95 -18.09
C GLY A 239 37.31 9.44 -17.09
N LEU A 240 37.63 9.28 -15.80
CA LEU A 240 36.74 9.62 -14.68
C LEU A 240 36.26 11.07 -14.73
N MET A 241 34.94 11.25 -14.79
CA MET A 241 34.32 12.56 -14.83
C MET A 241 34.32 13.20 -13.44
N ASN A 242 34.74 14.46 -13.37
CA ASN A 242 34.90 15.23 -12.13
C ASN A 242 34.10 16.55 -12.19
N THR A 243 34.29 17.44 -11.20
CA THR A 243 33.62 18.75 -11.15
C THR A 243 33.83 19.59 -12.44
N GLN A 244 35.00 19.49 -13.08
CA GLN A 244 35.27 20.22 -14.32
C GLN A 244 34.49 19.61 -15.49
N ALA A 245 34.44 18.28 -15.61
CA ALA A 245 33.60 17.59 -16.59
C ALA A 245 32.12 17.94 -16.41
N LEU A 246 31.64 18.06 -15.16
CA LEU A 246 30.28 18.52 -14.86
C LEU A 246 30.07 19.98 -15.29
N SER A 247 31.03 20.86 -14.99
CA SER A 247 30.96 22.27 -15.38
C SER A 247 30.91 22.45 -16.90
N SER A 248 31.67 21.62 -17.65
CA SER A 248 31.64 21.57 -19.11
C SER A 248 30.34 20.97 -19.65
N ALA A 249 29.77 19.93 -19.01
CA ALA A 249 28.49 19.35 -19.41
C ALA A 249 27.34 20.35 -19.21
N LEU A 250 27.27 21.01 -18.04
CA LEU A 250 26.30 22.08 -17.77
C LEU A 250 26.43 23.21 -18.79
N HIS A 251 27.65 23.74 -19.03
CA HIS A 251 27.92 24.77 -20.03
C HIS A 251 27.38 24.40 -21.42
N LYS A 252 27.83 23.26 -21.95
CA LYS A 252 27.49 22.82 -23.30
C LYS A 252 25.98 22.64 -23.46
N THR A 253 25.34 22.01 -22.48
CA THR A 253 23.90 21.71 -22.54
C THR A 253 23.05 22.97 -22.40
N PHE A 254 23.34 23.86 -21.46
CA PHE A 254 22.58 25.10 -21.31
C PHE A 254 22.76 26.03 -22.52
N VAL A 255 23.98 26.20 -23.04
CA VAL A 255 24.23 26.99 -24.26
C VAL A 255 23.53 26.39 -25.48
N ARG A 256 23.52 25.06 -25.64
CA ARG A 256 22.79 24.35 -26.70
C ARG A 256 21.29 24.66 -26.69
N HIS A 257 20.71 24.92 -25.51
CA HIS A 257 19.30 25.28 -25.36
C HIS A 257 19.04 26.80 -25.27
N GLY A 258 20.04 27.63 -25.59
CA GLY A 258 19.91 29.09 -25.64
C GLY A 258 20.01 29.81 -24.29
N LEU A 259 20.45 29.13 -23.24
CA LEU A 259 20.66 29.72 -21.92
C LEU A 259 22.08 30.28 -21.74
N ALA A 260 22.24 31.06 -20.68
CA ALA A 260 23.53 31.48 -20.15
C ALA A 260 24.48 30.27 -19.93
N PRO A 261 25.81 30.46 -20.07
CA PRO A 261 26.82 29.44 -19.83
C PRO A 261 26.98 29.13 -18.32
N LEU A 262 26.08 28.29 -17.78
CA LEU A 262 26.09 27.94 -16.36
C LEU A 262 27.09 26.82 -16.05
N GLY A 263 28.08 27.11 -15.19
CA GLY A 263 28.93 26.11 -14.56
C GLY A 263 28.40 25.62 -13.20
N VAL A 264 29.12 24.69 -12.57
CA VAL A 264 28.68 24.05 -11.29
C VAL A 264 28.40 25.06 -10.17
N ALA A 265 29.18 26.14 -10.08
CA ALA A 265 28.99 27.17 -9.04
C ALA A 265 27.64 27.89 -9.19
N ALA A 266 27.33 28.36 -10.40
CA ALA A 266 26.05 29.00 -10.71
C ALA A 266 24.87 28.01 -10.54
N TRP A 267 25.04 26.75 -10.98
CA TRP A 267 24.03 25.72 -10.77
C TRP A 267 23.73 25.48 -9.29
N ARG A 268 24.76 25.41 -8.42
CA ARG A 268 24.56 25.26 -6.97
C ARG A 268 23.79 26.44 -6.36
N HIS A 269 24.11 27.67 -6.73
CA HIS A 269 23.36 28.85 -6.25
C HIS A 269 21.90 28.79 -6.70
N LEU A 270 21.66 28.49 -7.98
CA LEU A 270 20.32 28.33 -8.55
C LEU A 270 19.52 27.24 -7.81
N SER A 271 20.11 26.06 -7.60
CA SER A 271 19.44 24.97 -6.91
C SER A 271 19.34 25.17 -5.39
N VAL A 272 20.06 26.13 -4.77
CA VAL A 272 19.80 26.56 -3.39
C VAL A 272 18.63 27.54 -3.38
N ALA A 273 18.57 28.50 -4.32
CA ALA A 273 17.48 29.46 -4.41
C ALA A 273 16.12 28.77 -4.63
N ILE A 274 16.07 27.73 -5.48
CA ILE A 274 14.87 26.88 -5.65
C ILE A 274 14.47 26.16 -4.34
N ASP A 275 15.43 25.64 -3.58
CA ASP A 275 15.16 24.85 -2.36
C ASP A 275 14.74 25.73 -1.17
N TRP A 276 15.30 26.95 -1.09
CA TRP A 276 15.02 27.91 -0.02
C TRP A 276 13.57 28.42 -0.06
N ASP A 277 13.04 28.70 -1.24
CA ASP A 277 11.66 29.20 -1.43
C ASP A 277 10.58 28.13 -1.13
N TYR A 278 10.97 26.85 -1.17
CA TYR A 278 10.10 25.70 -0.88
C TYR A 278 10.06 25.35 0.63
N SER A 279 10.63 26.18 1.50
CA SER A 279 10.90 25.85 2.92
C SER A 279 9.84 26.33 3.93
N ASP A 280 8.74 26.97 3.50
CA ASP A 280 7.57 27.31 4.34
C ASP A 280 6.31 26.54 3.85
N PRO A 281 5.29 26.27 4.68
CA PRO A 281 4.62 24.96 4.67
C PRO A 281 3.44 24.80 3.69
N ALA A 282 3.75 24.42 2.44
CA ALA A 282 3.01 23.39 1.71
C ALA A 282 3.82 22.94 0.48
N PRO A 283 4.13 21.64 0.28
CA PRO A 283 4.94 21.22 -0.86
C PRO A 283 4.21 21.51 -2.19
N PRO A 284 4.73 22.40 -3.06
CA PRO A 284 4.20 22.58 -4.40
C PRO A 284 4.36 21.29 -5.20
N SER A 285 3.33 20.91 -5.95
CA SER A 285 3.29 19.64 -6.66
C SER A 285 4.30 19.61 -7.82
N ILE A 286 5.43 18.92 -7.62
CA ILE A 286 6.39 18.58 -8.68
C ILE A 286 5.63 17.81 -9.78
N THR A 287 5.44 18.43 -10.94
CA THR A 287 4.71 17.83 -12.07
C THR A 287 5.69 17.08 -12.99
N PRO A 288 5.64 15.74 -13.07
CA PRO A 288 6.35 15.01 -14.11
C PRO A 288 5.68 15.18 -15.48
N VAL A 289 6.47 14.89 -16.53
CA VAL A 289 6.11 14.72 -17.95
C VAL A 289 4.63 14.35 -18.16
N ILE A 290 3.88 15.24 -18.83
CA ILE A 290 2.44 15.15 -19.15
C ILE A 290 1.69 14.26 -18.16
N GLN A 291 1.42 14.77 -16.96
CA GLN A 291 0.42 14.15 -16.10
C GLN A 291 -0.92 14.16 -16.82
N VAL A 292 -1.29 13.00 -17.36
CA VAL A 292 -2.68 12.63 -17.63
C VAL A 292 -3.41 12.91 -16.32
N SER A 293 -4.28 13.94 -16.31
CA SER A 293 -4.93 14.37 -15.07
C SER A 293 -5.67 13.20 -14.44
N ALA A 294 -5.82 13.19 -13.12
CA ALA A 294 -6.55 12.10 -12.45
C ALA A 294 -8.00 11.96 -13.01
N SER A 295 -8.61 13.05 -13.47
CA SER A 295 -9.88 13.05 -14.18
C SER A 295 -9.82 12.37 -15.56
N LEU A 296 -8.74 12.58 -16.33
CA LEU A 296 -8.52 11.93 -17.61
C LEU A 296 -8.15 10.44 -17.42
N LEU A 297 -7.38 10.08 -16.39
CA LEU A 297 -7.16 8.68 -15.99
C LEU A 297 -8.46 8.00 -15.55
N ALA A 298 -9.31 8.69 -14.77
CA ALA A 298 -10.61 8.17 -14.36
C ALA A 298 -11.52 7.93 -15.58
N LYS A 299 -11.51 8.85 -16.55
CA LYS A 299 -12.25 8.71 -17.81
C LYS A 299 -11.70 7.57 -18.67
N GLN A 300 -10.39 7.41 -18.78
CA GLN A 300 -9.76 6.28 -19.47
C GLN A 300 -10.11 4.94 -18.80
N ALA A 301 -10.11 4.88 -17.47
CA ALA A 301 -10.54 3.69 -16.74
C ALA A 301 -12.01 3.34 -17.03
N LEU A 302 -12.92 4.34 -17.02
CA LEU A 302 -14.32 4.15 -17.38
C LEU A 302 -14.49 3.66 -18.83
N GLN A 303 -13.75 4.24 -19.78
CA GLN A 303 -13.77 3.83 -21.20
C GLN A 303 -13.28 2.38 -21.37
N ARG A 304 -12.24 1.96 -20.63
CA ARG A 304 -11.75 0.57 -20.60
C ARG A 304 -12.79 -0.38 -20.01
N PHE A 305 -13.34 -0.05 -18.84
CA PHE A 305 -14.33 -0.86 -18.13
C PHE A 305 -15.62 -1.09 -18.94
N THR A 306 -16.08 -0.05 -19.65
CA THR A 306 -17.29 -0.10 -20.48
C THR A 306 -17.04 -0.57 -21.91
N HIS A 307 -15.79 -0.79 -22.30
CA HIS A 307 -15.35 -1.03 -23.68
C HIS A 307 -15.87 0.02 -24.69
N ASN A 308 -16.12 1.26 -24.23
CA ASN A 308 -16.73 2.32 -25.01
C ASN A 308 -15.89 3.62 -24.94
N PRO A 309 -15.22 4.04 -26.03
CA PRO A 309 -14.45 5.28 -26.08
C PRO A 309 -15.26 6.56 -25.80
N SER A 310 -16.57 6.54 -26.02
CA SER A 310 -17.48 7.66 -25.79
C SER A 310 -18.21 7.57 -24.44
N ALA A 311 -17.77 6.71 -23.52
CA ALA A 311 -18.36 6.59 -22.19
C ALA A 311 -18.27 7.91 -21.41
N ASN A 312 -19.38 8.26 -20.75
CA ASN A 312 -19.51 9.44 -19.90
C ASN A 312 -19.99 9.02 -18.51
N TRP A 313 -19.63 9.82 -17.50
CA TRP A 313 -20.07 9.62 -16.12
C TRP A 313 -21.59 9.75 -16.00
N LYS A 314 -22.19 9.01 -15.06
CA LYS A 314 -23.64 9.14 -14.77
C LYS A 314 -23.99 10.49 -14.13
N SER A 315 -23.03 11.15 -13.48
CA SER A 315 -23.19 12.46 -12.87
C SER A 315 -21.84 13.14 -12.62
N PRO A 316 -21.78 14.49 -12.50
CA PRO A 316 -20.59 15.20 -12.03
C PRO A 316 -20.19 14.85 -10.60
N PHE A 317 -21.11 14.29 -9.79
CA PHE A 317 -20.77 13.73 -8.50
C PHE A 317 -19.86 12.50 -8.65
N GLN A 318 -20.23 11.56 -9.53
CA GLN A 318 -19.46 10.35 -9.80
C GLN A 318 -18.05 10.66 -10.31
N GLU A 319 -17.93 11.61 -11.24
CA GLU A 319 -16.64 12.09 -11.76
C GLU A 319 -15.71 12.61 -10.66
N ARG A 320 -16.23 13.47 -9.75
CA ARG A 320 -15.42 14.11 -8.72
C ARG A 320 -14.82 13.12 -7.72
N TRP A 321 -15.60 12.16 -7.21
CA TRP A 321 -15.07 11.20 -6.23
C TRP A 321 -14.18 10.13 -6.89
N MET A 322 -14.50 9.69 -8.11
CA MET A 322 -13.61 8.81 -8.88
C MET A 322 -12.27 9.48 -9.22
N THR A 323 -12.29 10.77 -9.55
CA THR A 323 -11.07 11.57 -9.74
C THR A 323 -10.24 11.59 -8.44
N ALA A 324 -10.84 11.93 -7.31
CA ALA A 324 -10.15 12.00 -6.02
C ALA A 324 -9.56 10.64 -5.55
N ILE A 325 -10.20 9.52 -5.92
CA ILE A 325 -9.63 8.18 -5.72
C ILE A 325 -8.30 8.05 -6.47
N LEU A 326 -8.24 8.42 -7.75
CA LEU A 326 -7.02 8.33 -8.56
C LEU A 326 -5.99 9.44 -8.26
N GLU A 327 -6.40 10.58 -7.71
CA GLU A 327 -5.47 11.58 -7.17
C GLU A 327 -4.67 11.03 -5.99
N ALA A 328 -5.29 10.17 -5.16
CA ALA A 328 -4.68 9.50 -4.01
C ALA A 328 -3.97 10.44 -3.00
N LYS A 329 -4.42 11.70 -2.92
CA LYS A 329 -3.83 12.74 -2.04
C LYS A 329 -4.37 12.74 -0.61
N GLU A 330 -5.63 12.36 -0.44
CA GLU A 330 -6.41 12.53 0.79
C GLU A 330 -7.21 11.26 1.08
N ASP A 331 -7.45 10.94 2.35
CA ASP A 331 -8.42 9.91 2.72
C ASP A 331 -9.83 10.40 2.35
N LEU A 332 -10.71 9.50 1.93
CA LEU A 332 -12.02 9.83 1.35
C LEU A 332 -13.17 9.17 2.11
N LEU A 333 -14.29 9.89 2.17
CA LEU A 333 -15.60 9.33 2.48
C LEU A 333 -16.51 9.53 1.26
N VAL A 334 -17.11 8.44 0.76
CA VAL A 334 -18.02 8.46 -0.39
C VAL A 334 -19.38 7.94 0.05
N VAL A 335 -20.31 8.86 0.31
CA VAL A 335 -21.72 8.59 0.57
C VAL A 335 -22.46 8.70 -0.77
N ALA A 336 -22.66 7.55 -1.42
CA ALA A 336 -23.26 7.45 -2.75
C ALA A 336 -24.43 6.46 -2.73
N ARG A 337 -25.58 6.89 -3.27
CA ARG A 337 -26.87 6.21 -3.12
C ARG A 337 -26.82 4.78 -3.64
N THR A 338 -27.70 3.91 -3.13
CA THR A 338 -27.76 2.51 -3.56
C THR A 338 -28.03 2.42 -5.07
N GLY A 339 -27.10 1.78 -5.82
CA GLY A 339 -27.11 1.76 -7.29
C GLY A 339 -26.28 2.87 -7.98
N GLY A 340 -25.74 3.85 -7.25
CA GLY A 340 -24.94 4.96 -7.77
C GLY A 340 -23.55 4.58 -8.32
N GLY A 341 -23.15 3.30 -8.23
CA GLY A 341 -21.90 2.80 -8.79
C GLY A 341 -20.68 2.88 -7.87
N LYS A 342 -20.86 2.75 -6.54
CA LYS A 342 -19.76 2.70 -5.56
C LYS A 342 -18.64 1.73 -5.95
N SER A 343 -19.00 0.55 -6.47
CA SER A 343 -18.04 -0.49 -6.90
C SER A 343 -17.02 -0.01 -7.94
N LEU A 344 -17.31 1.05 -8.71
CA LEU A 344 -16.32 1.67 -9.60
C LEU A 344 -15.06 2.12 -8.86
N GLY A 345 -15.14 2.41 -7.55
CA GLY A 345 -14.01 2.75 -6.71
C GLY A 345 -12.95 1.65 -6.60
N TYR A 346 -13.33 0.37 -6.71
CA TYR A 346 -12.37 -0.76 -6.79
C TYR A 346 -12.24 -1.38 -8.19
N LEU A 347 -13.24 -1.20 -9.07
CA LEU A 347 -13.20 -1.76 -10.43
C LEU A 347 -12.41 -0.90 -11.42
N LEU A 348 -12.46 0.43 -11.31
CA LEU A 348 -11.79 1.33 -12.27
C LEU A 348 -10.28 1.50 -12.01
N PRO A 349 -9.79 1.73 -10.78
CA PRO A 349 -8.37 1.95 -10.56
C PRO A 349 -7.41 0.87 -11.09
N PRO A 350 -7.61 -0.45 -10.88
CA PRO A 350 -6.66 -1.45 -11.38
C PRO A 350 -6.52 -1.48 -12.92
N LEU A 351 -7.49 -0.94 -13.66
CA LEU A 351 -7.43 -0.83 -15.13
C LEU A 351 -6.45 0.23 -15.63
N VAL A 352 -6.00 1.16 -14.78
CA VAL A 352 -5.05 2.24 -15.11
C VAL A 352 -3.85 2.32 -14.15
N GLU A 353 -4.01 1.85 -12.92
CA GLU A 353 -2.99 1.76 -11.87
C GLU A 353 -2.39 0.34 -11.79
N SER A 354 -2.03 -0.27 -12.92
CA SER A 354 -1.76 -1.72 -12.99
C SER A 354 -0.59 -2.24 -12.14
N ASN A 355 0.28 -1.34 -11.66
CA ASN A 355 1.41 -1.64 -10.76
C ASN A 355 1.12 -1.29 -9.27
N ARG A 356 -0.14 -1.01 -8.91
CA ARG A 356 -0.57 -0.64 -7.56
C ARG A 356 -1.62 -1.63 -7.04
N VAL A 357 -1.52 -1.99 -5.76
CA VAL A 357 -2.47 -2.90 -5.11
C VAL A 357 -3.56 -2.12 -4.38
N THR A 358 -4.82 -2.44 -4.66
CA THR A 358 -5.99 -1.96 -3.90
C THR A 358 -6.51 -3.09 -3.00
N VAL A 359 -6.61 -2.84 -1.69
CA VAL A 359 -7.27 -3.75 -0.74
C VAL A 359 -8.72 -3.34 -0.61
N VAL A 360 -9.65 -4.28 -0.80
CA VAL A 360 -11.10 -4.06 -0.71
C VAL A 360 -11.64 -4.89 0.44
N ILE A 361 -12.03 -4.21 1.52
CA ILE A 361 -12.56 -4.81 2.73
C ILE A 361 -14.08 -4.80 2.63
N GLN A 362 -14.69 -5.99 2.59
CA GLN A 362 -16.12 -6.18 2.40
C GLN A 362 -16.78 -6.95 3.57
N PRO A 363 -18.04 -6.61 3.90
CA PRO A 363 -18.73 -7.19 5.05
C PRO A 363 -19.01 -8.70 4.91
N LEU A 364 -19.44 -9.15 3.73
CA LEU A 364 -20.03 -10.49 3.56
C LEU A 364 -19.35 -11.29 2.46
N LYS A 365 -19.10 -12.59 2.74
CA LYS A 365 -18.40 -13.50 1.82
C LYS A 365 -19.04 -13.59 0.44
N ALA A 366 -20.37 -13.63 0.37
CA ALA A 366 -21.10 -13.62 -0.91
C ALA A 366 -20.79 -12.38 -1.78
N LEU A 367 -20.65 -11.20 -1.17
CA LEU A 367 -20.29 -9.97 -1.88
C LEU A 367 -18.83 -10.00 -2.35
N GLY A 368 -17.94 -10.60 -1.55
CA GLY A 368 -16.54 -10.82 -1.92
C GLY A 368 -16.42 -11.71 -3.16
N LEU A 369 -17.17 -12.81 -3.22
CA LEU A 369 -17.20 -13.71 -4.37
C LEU A 369 -17.81 -13.05 -5.61
N GLU A 370 -18.94 -12.33 -5.49
CA GLU A 370 -19.52 -11.53 -6.59
C GLU A 370 -18.49 -10.50 -7.12
N THR A 371 -17.72 -9.88 -6.22
CA THR A 371 -16.66 -8.93 -6.60
C THR A 371 -15.52 -9.60 -7.36
N MET A 372 -15.12 -10.82 -6.97
CA MET A 372 -14.11 -11.61 -7.69
C MET A 372 -14.55 -12.00 -9.10
N ASP A 373 -15.80 -12.41 -9.27
CA ASP A 373 -16.36 -12.76 -10.59
C ASP A 373 -16.35 -11.55 -11.53
N ILE A 374 -16.72 -10.37 -11.04
CA ILE A 374 -16.67 -9.12 -11.82
C ILE A 374 -15.22 -8.74 -12.16
N LEU A 375 -14.28 -8.84 -11.21
CA LEU A 375 -12.87 -8.55 -11.46
C LEU A 375 -12.28 -9.49 -12.53
N ALA A 376 -12.63 -10.78 -12.47
CA ALA A 376 -12.22 -11.77 -13.46
C ALA A 376 -12.78 -11.50 -14.87
N GLN A 377 -14.05 -11.08 -14.98
CA GLN A 377 -14.68 -10.68 -16.24
C GLN A 377 -13.96 -9.49 -16.92
N HIS A 378 -13.33 -8.61 -16.15
CA HIS A 378 -12.53 -7.49 -16.65
C HIS A 378 -11.02 -7.78 -16.71
N HIS A 379 -10.61 -9.05 -16.58
CA HIS A 379 -9.21 -9.52 -16.57
C HIS A 379 -8.31 -8.89 -15.49
N ILE A 380 -8.89 -8.38 -14.40
CA ILE A 380 -8.16 -7.80 -13.28
C ILE A 380 -7.65 -8.93 -12.38
N GLN A 381 -6.35 -8.94 -12.11
CA GLN A 381 -5.72 -9.96 -11.27
C GLN A 381 -6.09 -9.71 -9.79
N ALA A 382 -6.86 -10.62 -9.21
CA ALA A 382 -7.38 -10.48 -7.86
C ALA A 382 -7.20 -11.75 -7.02
N VAL A 383 -7.21 -11.59 -5.69
CA VAL A 383 -7.24 -12.70 -4.72
C VAL A 383 -8.32 -12.45 -3.67
N TYR A 384 -9.01 -13.51 -3.26
CA TYR A 384 -9.99 -13.48 -2.18
C TYR A 384 -9.36 -14.05 -0.89
N ILE A 385 -9.58 -13.36 0.23
CA ILE A 385 -9.08 -13.76 1.55
C ILE A 385 -10.23 -13.70 2.57
N ASP A 386 -10.70 -14.88 2.99
CA ASP A 386 -11.63 -15.04 4.11
C ASP A 386 -11.00 -15.75 5.33
N GLN A 387 -9.84 -16.37 5.15
CA GLN A 387 -9.05 -17.03 6.19
C GLN A 387 -7.58 -16.61 6.13
N VAL A 388 -6.90 -16.66 7.27
CA VAL A 388 -5.59 -16.02 7.47
C VAL A 388 -4.42 -17.02 7.55
N SER A 389 -4.73 -18.31 7.58
CA SER A 389 -3.75 -19.40 7.43
C SER A 389 -3.20 -19.46 6.00
N GLY A 390 -1.88 -19.26 5.84
CA GLY A 390 -1.21 -19.49 4.56
C GLY A 390 -1.47 -18.44 3.48
N ILE A 391 -1.80 -17.18 3.84
CA ILE A 391 -1.96 -16.08 2.88
C ILE A 391 -0.73 -15.99 1.97
N SER A 392 -0.95 -16.23 0.68
CA SER A 392 0.02 -16.00 -0.39
C SER A 392 -0.62 -15.06 -1.41
N ILE A 393 0.02 -13.93 -1.66
CA ILE A 393 -0.47 -12.90 -2.59
C ILE A 393 0.60 -12.73 -3.66
N SER A 394 0.22 -12.96 -4.91
CA SER A 394 1.12 -12.86 -6.06
C SER A 394 1.57 -11.41 -6.27
N HIS A 395 2.80 -11.21 -6.75
CA HIS A 395 3.26 -9.88 -7.18
C HIS A 395 2.47 -9.31 -8.38
N GLN A 396 1.67 -10.15 -9.06
CA GLN A 396 0.75 -9.73 -10.13
C GLN A 396 -0.63 -9.29 -9.60
N THR A 397 -0.93 -9.49 -8.31
CA THR A 397 -2.23 -9.15 -7.73
C THR A 397 -2.44 -7.63 -7.70
N GLN A 398 -3.49 -7.16 -8.37
CA GLN A 398 -3.89 -5.75 -8.44
C GLN A 398 -4.97 -5.42 -7.38
N VAL A 399 -5.82 -6.41 -7.05
CA VAL A 399 -6.89 -6.25 -6.06
C VAL A 399 -6.86 -7.39 -5.03
N VAL A 400 -6.87 -7.05 -3.74
CA VAL A 400 -7.06 -8.02 -2.65
C VAL A 400 -8.45 -7.80 -2.06
N VAL A 401 -9.37 -8.73 -2.31
CA VAL A 401 -10.71 -8.71 -1.71
C VAL A 401 -10.67 -9.50 -0.40
N VAL A 402 -11.08 -8.90 0.71
CA VAL A 402 -10.96 -9.50 2.05
C VAL A 402 -12.23 -9.34 2.87
N SER A 403 -12.60 -10.35 3.66
CA SER A 403 -13.68 -10.23 4.65
C SER A 403 -13.28 -9.30 5.80
N VAL A 404 -14.24 -8.58 6.41
CA VAL A 404 -13.96 -7.76 7.60
C VAL A 404 -13.33 -8.57 8.74
N GLU A 405 -13.78 -9.82 8.93
CA GLU A 405 -13.22 -10.73 9.92
C GLU A 405 -11.73 -11.00 9.65
N ALA A 406 -11.36 -11.47 8.45
CA ALA A 406 -9.96 -11.75 8.10
C ALA A 406 -9.10 -10.48 8.14
N ALA A 407 -9.63 -9.35 7.67
CA ALA A 407 -8.96 -8.06 7.68
C ALA A 407 -8.61 -7.57 9.09
N SER A 408 -9.38 -7.97 10.11
CA SER A 408 -9.14 -7.61 11.51
C SER A 408 -7.97 -8.37 12.16
N GLN A 409 -7.53 -9.48 11.56
CA GLN A 409 -6.55 -10.40 12.17
C GLN A 409 -5.10 -9.98 11.90
N ILE A 410 -4.20 -10.35 12.83
CA ILE A 410 -2.79 -9.94 12.79
C ILE A 410 -2.00 -10.57 11.62
N GLY A 411 -2.37 -11.76 11.17
CA GLY A 411 -1.72 -12.42 10.02
C GLY A 411 -1.97 -11.70 8.71
N PHE A 412 -3.20 -11.23 8.48
CA PHE A 412 -3.54 -10.40 7.31
C PHE A 412 -2.78 -9.06 7.33
N PHE A 413 -2.76 -8.38 8.48
CA PHE A 413 -1.96 -7.17 8.68
C PHE A 413 -0.48 -7.39 8.30
N THR A 414 0.10 -8.51 8.72
CA THR A 414 1.51 -8.85 8.44
C THR A 414 1.74 -9.12 6.95
N ALA A 415 0.85 -9.88 6.30
CA ALA A 415 0.93 -10.19 4.87
C ALA A 415 0.79 -8.92 4.00
N ILE A 416 -0.23 -8.10 4.26
CA ILE A 416 -0.48 -6.87 3.48
C ILE A 416 0.60 -5.82 3.68
N ARG A 417 1.15 -5.69 4.89
CA ARG A 417 2.24 -4.76 5.17
C ARG A 417 3.50 -5.04 4.32
N ALA A 418 3.75 -6.30 3.97
CA ALA A 418 4.87 -6.67 3.10
C ALA A 418 4.69 -6.22 1.63
N ILE A 419 3.45 -6.00 1.20
CA ILE A 419 3.07 -5.65 -0.17
C ILE A 419 2.93 -4.13 -0.35
N ASN A 420 2.71 -3.41 0.75
CA ASN A 420 2.57 -1.95 0.79
C ASN A 420 1.49 -1.43 -0.19
N PRO A 421 0.20 -1.79 0.03
CA PRO A 421 -0.88 -1.43 -0.86
C PRO A 421 -1.02 0.08 -1.02
N HIS A 422 -1.46 0.50 -2.20
CA HIS A 422 -1.65 1.91 -2.50
C HIS A 422 -2.89 2.49 -1.82
N ARG A 423 -3.95 1.67 -1.70
CA ARG A 423 -5.26 2.09 -1.21
C ARG A 423 -5.96 0.97 -0.45
N PHE A 424 -6.66 1.34 0.62
CA PHE A 424 -7.66 0.53 1.31
C PHE A 424 -9.04 1.10 1.02
N ILE A 425 -9.94 0.27 0.52
CA ILE A 425 -11.34 0.61 0.29
C ILE A 425 -12.17 -0.19 1.27
N ILE A 426 -12.92 0.49 2.12
CA ILE A 426 -13.83 -0.11 3.10
C ILE A 426 -15.24 0.05 2.55
N ASP A 427 -15.81 -1.04 2.03
CA ASP A 427 -17.16 -1.05 1.47
C ASP A 427 -18.21 -1.18 2.59
N GLU A 428 -19.37 -0.56 2.37
CA GLU A 428 -20.45 -0.40 3.36
C GLU A 428 -20.00 -0.01 4.78
N ALA A 429 -19.12 1.00 4.86
CA ALA A 429 -18.47 1.47 6.10
C ALA A 429 -19.43 1.84 7.25
N HIS A 430 -20.72 2.12 6.98
CA HIS A 430 -21.72 2.38 8.02
C HIS A 430 -21.98 1.16 8.92
N GLN A 431 -21.68 -0.07 8.47
CA GLN A 431 -21.88 -1.30 9.26
C GLN A 431 -21.11 -1.29 10.58
N TYR A 432 -19.97 -0.58 10.66
CA TYR A 432 -19.22 -0.43 11.92
C TYR A 432 -19.95 0.42 12.98
N LEU A 433 -20.99 1.17 12.60
CA LEU A 433 -21.87 1.89 13.52
C LEU A 433 -23.17 1.12 13.79
N ASP A 434 -23.73 0.48 12.77
CA ASP A 434 -25.07 -0.09 12.86
C ASP A 434 -25.07 -1.55 13.38
N ASP A 435 -24.03 -2.35 13.09
CA ASP A 435 -23.91 -3.75 13.56
C ASP A 435 -22.95 -3.86 14.77
N ARG A 436 -23.42 -4.52 15.84
CA ARG A 436 -22.63 -4.79 17.04
C ARG A 436 -21.50 -5.81 16.81
N THR A 437 -21.66 -6.73 15.87
CA THR A 437 -20.65 -7.72 15.50
C THR A 437 -19.45 -7.04 14.86
N TYR A 438 -19.68 -6.04 14.01
CA TYR A 438 -18.63 -5.27 13.34
C TYR A 438 -17.84 -4.42 14.33
N ARG A 439 -18.45 -4.04 15.46
CA ARG A 439 -17.72 -3.35 16.53
C ARG A 439 -16.55 -4.18 17.08
N ASN A 440 -16.65 -5.51 17.09
CA ASN A 440 -15.57 -6.39 17.52
C ASN A 440 -14.37 -6.37 16.56
N TYR A 441 -14.59 -6.08 15.28
CA TYR A 441 -13.55 -6.07 14.24
C TYR A 441 -12.88 -4.69 14.06
N MET A 442 -13.49 -3.61 14.55
CA MET A 442 -13.01 -2.22 14.43
C MET A 442 -11.52 -2.08 14.73
N ALA A 443 -11.06 -2.53 15.91
CA ALA A 443 -9.69 -2.34 16.37
C ALA A 443 -8.66 -3.07 15.48
N GLY A 444 -9.05 -4.18 14.84
CA GLY A 444 -8.22 -4.90 13.90
C GLY A 444 -8.12 -4.18 12.56
N VAL A 445 -9.24 -3.72 12.01
CA VAL A 445 -9.27 -3.00 10.73
C VAL A 445 -8.63 -1.61 10.85
N ALA A 446 -8.87 -0.88 11.95
CA ALA A 446 -8.22 0.40 12.25
C ALA A 446 -6.69 0.28 12.36
N ARG A 447 -6.15 -0.89 12.77
CA ARG A 447 -4.70 -1.15 12.79
C ARG A 447 -4.05 -1.03 11.40
N LEU A 448 -4.80 -1.32 10.33
CA LEU A 448 -4.33 -1.15 8.95
C LEU A 448 -3.90 0.30 8.66
N ARG A 449 -4.39 1.30 9.41
CA ARG A 449 -3.97 2.71 9.26
C ARG A 449 -2.47 2.95 9.50
N SER A 450 -1.79 2.03 10.20
CA SER A 450 -0.32 2.05 10.36
C SER A 450 0.45 1.61 9.10
N ILE A 451 -0.25 1.24 8.03
CA ILE A 451 0.29 0.99 6.68
C ILE A 451 0.02 2.25 5.83
N THR A 452 1.06 2.73 5.14
CA THR A 452 0.95 3.91 4.28
C THR A 452 0.12 3.61 3.03
N GLY A 453 -1.04 4.26 2.91
CA GLY A 453 -1.93 4.18 1.75
C GLY A 453 -3.15 5.08 1.96
N GLN A 454 -3.91 5.34 0.89
CA GLN A 454 -5.16 6.10 0.95
C GLN A 454 -6.28 5.22 1.54
N PHE A 455 -7.04 5.73 2.50
CA PHE A 455 -8.26 5.10 3.01
C PHE A 455 -9.49 5.70 2.33
N VAL A 456 -10.34 4.86 1.75
CA VAL A 456 -11.59 5.25 1.08
C VAL A 456 -12.76 4.49 1.70
N LEU A 457 -13.57 5.19 2.48
CA LEU A 457 -14.76 4.63 3.11
C LEU A 457 -15.95 4.87 2.19
N MET A 458 -16.64 3.81 1.78
CA MET A 458 -17.79 3.89 0.88
C MET A 458 -19.06 3.41 1.58
N THR A 459 -20.20 4.06 1.34
CA THR A 459 -21.47 3.69 1.98
C THR A 459 -22.69 4.14 1.18
N GLY A 460 -23.76 3.35 1.18
CA GLY A 460 -25.07 3.72 0.63
C GLY A 460 -25.94 4.59 1.53
N SER A 461 -25.69 4.55 2.85
CA SER A 461 -26.54 5.13 3.87
C SER A 461 -25.71 5.50 5.08
N LEU A 462 -25.50 6.80 5.30
CA LEU A 462 -24.82 7.35 6.48
C LEU A 462 -25.37 8.75 6.74
N ALA A 463 -26.08 8.94 7.85
CA ALA A 463 -26.53 10.26 8.28
C ALA A 463 -25.30 11.17 8.52
N PRO A 464 -25.32 12.47 8.17
CA PRO A 464 -24.21 13.38 8.42
C PRO A 464 -23.80 13.46 9.90
N SER A 465 -24.78 13.46 10.81
CA SER A 465 -24.60 13.33 12.27
C SER A 465 -23.78 12.11 12.71
N LYS A 466 -23.89 10.97 12.01
CA LYS A 466 -23.06 9.76 12.24
C LYS A 466 -21.67 9.82 11.59
N GLN A 467 -21.37 10.85 10.78
CA GLN A 467 -20.11 10.95 10.04
C GLN A 467 -18.89 11.08 10.97
N GLN A 468 -18.97 11.91 12.01
CA GLN A 468 -17.83 12.11 12.91
C GLN A 468 -17.53 10.86 13.75
N GLU A 469 -18.56 10.16 14.22
CA GLU A 469 -18.43 8.86 14.89
C GLU A 469 -17.71 7.86 13.98
N LEU A 470 -18.12 7.75 12.70
CA LEU A 470 -17.44 6.88 11.73
C LEU A 470 -15.97 7.27 11.53
N LEU A 471 -15.70 8.52 11.16
CA LEU A 471 -14.36 8.91 10.74
C LEU A 471 -13.37 8.93 11.91
N GLN A 472 -13.72 9.62 13.00
CA GLN A 472 -12.81 9.82 14.14
C GLN A 472 -12.95 8.70 15.17
N GLY A 473 -14.17 8.29 15.50
CA GLY A 473 -14.44 7.27 16.53
C GLY A 473 -14.08 5.84 16.10
N VAL A 474 -14.30 5.48 14.84
CA VAL A 474 -13.99 4.12 14.34
C VAL A 474 -12.61 4.04 13.70
N PHE A 475 -12.30 4.93 12.76
CA PHE A 475 -11.12 4.81 11.90
C PHE A 475 -9.98 5.78 12.23
N ASN A 476 -10.16 6.67 13.21
CA ASN A 476 -9.20 7.71 13.61
C ASN A 476 -8.67 8.55 12.44
N LEU A 477 -9.58 8.90 11.50
CA LEU A 477 -9.30 9.73 10.33
C LEU A 477 -9.65 11.18 10.62
N VAL A 478 -8.67 12.08 10.43
CA VAL A 478 -8.79 13.51 10.78
C VAL A 478 -8.90 14.40 9.54
N GLN A 479 -8.18 14.05 8.46
CA GLN A 479 -8.17 14.80 7.19
C GLN A 479 -8.85 13.96 6.11
N VAL A 480 -10.18 14.07 6.03
CA VAL A 480 -11.02 13.27 5.12
C VAL A 480 -11.86 14.15 4.23
N LYS A 481 -11.76 13.93 2.91
CA LYS A 481 -12.58 14.60 1.92
C LYS A 481 -13.88 13.85 1.72
N SER A 482 -14.99 14.45 2.15
CA SER A 482 -16.33 13.86 2.06
C SER A 482 -17.02 14.22 0.76
N PHE A 483 -17.46 13.20 0.02
CA PHE A 483 -18.33 13.29 -1.14
C PHE A 483 -19.69 12.70 -0.79
N ARG A 484 -20.72 13.53 -0.72
CA ARG A 484 -22.12 13.12 -0.52
C ARG A 484 -22.98 13.52 -1.72
N GLU A 485 -23.80 12.58 -2.20
CA GLU A 485 -25.03 12.87 -2.96
C GLU A 485 -26.25 12.57 -2.08
N SER A 486 -27.42 13.11 -2.45
CA SER A 486 -28.66 12.76 -1.76
C SER A 486 -28.96 11.27 -1.89
N THR A 487 -29.41 10.66 -0.80
CA THR A 487 -29.89 9.27 -0.81
C THR A 487 -31.16 9.11 -1.64
N VAL A 488 -31.92 10.19 -1.89
CA VAL A 488 -33.21 10.14 -2.60
C VAL A 488 -33.06 9.56 -4.01
N ARG A 489 -34.00 8.66 -4.31
CA ARG A 489 -34.17 7.96 -5.58
C ARG A 489 -35.43 8.50 -6.27
N PRO A 490 -35.33 9.40 -7.26
CA PRO A 490 -36.48 10.04 -7.90
C PRO A 490 -37.50 9.09 -8.54
N GLU A 491 -37.06 7.89 -8.90
CA GLU A 491 -37.86 6.82 -9.49
C GLU A 491 -38.66 5.98 -8.47
N LEU A 492 -38.45 6.19 -7.15
CA LEU A 492 -39.12 5.43 -6.10
C LEU A 492 -40.35 6.15 -5.54
N LEU A 493 -41.51 5.57 -5.78
CA LEU A 493 -42.75 5.92 -5.09
C LEU A 493 -42.77 5.30 -3.70
N TRP A 494 -42.73 6.11 -2.65
CA TRP A 494 -42.91 5.65 -1.27
C TRP A 494 -44.39 5.71 -0.86
N ASP A 495 -44.93 4.56 -0.44
CA ASP A 495 -46.31 4.36 0.03
C ASP A 495 -46.28 3.78 1.46
N ILE A 496 -46.85 4.50 2.43
CA ILE A 496 -46.89 4.07 3.83
C ILE A 496 -48.29 3.59 4.15
N LYS A 497 -48.45 2.28 4.35
CA LYS A 497 -49.74 1.63 4.59
C LYS A 497 -49.90 1.34 6.08
N ASN A 498 -50.63 2.20 6.79
CA ASN A 498 -51.05 1.91 8.16
C ASN A 498 -52.20 0.89 8.17
N ARG A 499 -51.88 -0.40 7.97
CA ARG A 499 -52.84 -1.50 7.83
C ARG A 499 -52.98 -2.40 9.05
N GLN A 500 -52.05 -2.31 10.01
CA GLN A 500 -52.06 -3.09 11.26
C GLN A 500 -52.23 -4.60 11.01
N LEU A 501 -51.50 -5.15 10.03
CA LEU A 501 -51.61 -6.56 9.63
C LEU A 501 -51.37 -7.49 10.83
N GLY A 502 -52.30 -8.42 11.06
CA GLY A 502 -52.29 -9.32 12.22
C GLY A 502 -52.03 -10.79 11.85
N CYS A 503 -52.37 -11.23 10.63
CA CYS A 503 -52.23 -12.63 10.23
C CYS A 503 -51.59 -12.82 8.84
N ALA A 504 -51.21 -14.07 8.54
CA ALA A 504 -50.60 -14.44 7.25
C ALA A 504 -51.53 -14.19 6.04
N ALA A 505 -52.85 -14.36 6.21
CA ALA A 505 -53.81 -14.10 5.14
C ALA A 505 -53.87 -12.61 4.74
N ASP A 506 -53.80 -11.68 5.69
CA ASP A 506 -53.77 -10.25 5.38
C ASP A 506 -52.46 -9.85 4.67
N MET A 507 -51.34 -10.44 5.11
CA MET A 507 -50.02 -10.26 4.48
C MET A 507 -50.04 -10.79 3.04
N PHE A 508 -50.57 -12.00 2.83
CA PHE A 508 -50.75 -12.60 1.52
C PHE A 508 -51.64 -11.75 0.60
N GLY A 509 -52.81 -11.32 1.07
CA GLY A 509 -53.74 -10.52 0.26
C GLY A 509 -53.12 -9.19 -0.21
N LEU A 510 -52.36 -8.51 0.65
CA LEU A 510 -51.65 -7.28 0.29
C LEU A 510 -50.52 -7.54 -0.73
N VAL A 511 -49.70 -8.58 -0.50
CA VAL A 511 -48.59 -8.95 -1.39
C VAL A 511 -49.13 -9.36 -2.76
N LEU A 512 -50.21 -10.14 -2.79
CA LEU A 512 -50.92 -10.54 -4.00
C LEU A 512 -51.42 -9.33 -4.80
N GLN A 513 -52.07 -8.37 -4.12
CA GLN A 513 -52.55 -7.15 -4.76
C GLN A 513 -51.40 -6.35 -5.38
N GLU A 514 -50.36 -6.03 -4.60
CA GLU A 514 -49.27 -5.17 -5.07
C GLU A 514 -48.39 -5.85 -6.11
N TRP A 515 -48.23 -7.19 -6.07
CA TRP A 515 -47.61 -7.97 -7.15
C TRP A 515 -48.48 -7.94 -8.41
N LYS A 516 -49.80 -8.20 -8.29
CA LYS A 516 -50.75 -8.13 -9.40
C LYS A 516 -50.80 -6.75 -10.04
N GLU A 517 -50.71 -5.66 -9.29
CA GLU A 517 -50.69 -4.29 -9.84
C GLU A 517 -49.31 -3.90 -10.40
N GLY A 518 -48.23 -4.32 -9.73
CA GLY A 518 -46.88 -3.83 -9.98
C GLY A 518 -46.06 -4.62 -10.99
N CYS A 519 -46.45 -5.87 -11.26
CA CYS A 519 -45.68 -6.80 -12.08
C CYS A 519 -46.51 -7.33 -13.27
N GLN A 520 -47.34 -6.48 -13.89
CA GLN A 520 -48.06 -6.81 -15.12
C GLN A 520 -47.21 -6.60 -16.38
N GLY A 521 -47.55 -7.31 -17.46
CA GLY A 521 -47.02 -7.07 -18.81
C GLY A 521 -45.60 -7.58 -19.06
N GLU A 522 -44.61 -7.07 -18.33
CA GLU A 522 -43.20 -7.45 -18.51
C GLU A 522 -42.84 -8.69 -17.66
N ASP A 523 -42.42 -9.77 -18.31
CA ASP A 523 -41.97 -11.01 -17.63
C ASP A 523 -40.78 -10.79 -16.67
N LYS A 524 -39.99 -9.74 -16.93
CA LYS A 524 -38.87 -9.32 -16.08
C LYS A 524 -39.31 -8.61 -14.78
N SER A 525 -40.56 -8.18 -14.63
CA SER A 525 -40.98 -7.39 -13.47
C SER A 525 -41.12 -8.24 -12.20
N ARG A 526 -40.27 -7.98 -11.19
CA ARG A 526 -40.23 -8.75 -9.93
C ARG A 526 -40.71 -7.96 -8.71
N ALA A 527 -41.07 -8.68 -7.65
CA ALA A 527 -41.38 -8.13 -6.33
C ALA A 527 -40.46 -8.69 -5.23
N MET A 528 -40.22 -7.92 -4.18
CA MET A 528 -39.56 -8.40 -2.96
C MET A 528 -40.40 -8.04 -1.72
N VAL A 529 -40.43 -8.94 -0.74
CA VAL A 529 -41.16 -8.80 0.52
C VAL A 529 -40.19 -9.11 1.66
N PHE A 530 -39.96 -8.13 2.54
CA PHE A 530 -39.11 -8.27 3.72
C PHE A 530 -39.97 -8.49 4.98
N ILE A 531 -39.74 -9.62 5.63
CA ILE A 531 -40.45 -10.09 6.84
C ILE A 531 -39.40 -10.39 7.91
N GLN A 532 -39.67 -10.08 9.18
CA GLN A 532 -38.63 -10.21 10.21
C GLN A 532 -38.46 -11.64 10.75
N SER A 533 -39.48 -12.50 10.67
CA SER A 533 -39.44 -13.88 11.19
C SER A 533 -39.21 -14.93 10.09
N HIS A 534 -38.40 -15.96 10.38
CA HIS A 534 -38.20 -17.10 9.49
C HIS A 534 -39.54 -17.80 9.17
N LYS A 535 -40.36 -18.00 10.21
CA LYS A 535 -41.70 -18.58 10.10
C LYS A 535 -42.61 -17.81 9.13
N GLY A 536 -42.65 -16.47 9.23
CA GLY A 536 -43.46 -15.65 8.34
C GLY A 536 -42.97 -15.66 6.89
N VAL A 537 -41.66 -15.83 6.68
CA VAL A 537 -41.09 -16.05 5.34
C VAL A 537 -41.60 -17.37 4.74
N THR A 538 -41.50 -18.47 5.48
CA THR A 538 -41.93 -19.80 5.00
C THR A 538 -43.45 -19.88 4.81
N GLU A 539 -44.24 -19.28 5.71
CA GLU A 539 -45.71 -19.27 5.60
C GLU A 539 -46.18 -18.49 4.36
N LEU A 540 -45.71 -17.25 4.17
CA LEU A 540 -46.09 -16.47 2.99
C LEU A 540 -45.58 -17.10 1.69
N ALA A 541 -44.38 -17.68 1.69
CA ALA A 541 -43.87 -18.39 0.53
C ALA A 541 -44.77 -19.56 0.14
N GLY A 542 -45.18 -20.41 1.10
CA GLY A 542 -46.12 -21.51 0.85
C GLY A 542 -47.45 -21.04 0.26
N MET A 543 -48.06 -20.01 0.84
CA MET A 543 -49.33 -19.45 0.34
C MET A 543 -49.23 -18.89 -1.10
N LEU A 544 -48.09 -18.29 -1.45
CA LEU A 544 -47.84 -17.84 -2.83
C LEU A 544 -47.65 -19.02 -3.80
N GLU A 545 -47.00 -20.10 -3.34
CA GLU A 545 -46.76 -21.31 -4.13
C GLU A 545 -48.06 -22.10 -4.39
N GLU A 546 -48.94 -22.21 -3.39
CA GLU A 546 -50.29 -22.80 -3.51
C GLU A 546 -51.14 -22.08 -4.58
N GLU A 547 -51.08 -20.75 -4.61
CA GLU A 547 -51.75 -19.90 -5.60
C GLU A 547 -50.99 -19.80 -6.95
N LYS A 548 -49.99 -20.67 -7.15
CA LYS A 548 -49.17 -20.80 -8.38
C LYS A 548 -48.44 -19.51 -8.77
N ILE A 549 -48.15 -18.65 -7.81
CA ILE A 549 -47.37 -17.44 -8.02
C ILE A 549 -45.89 -17.84 -7.95
N PRO A 550 -45.05 -17.46 -8.95
CA PRO A 550 -43.65 -17.83 -8.90
C PRO A 550 -42.98 -17.14 -7.70
N VAL A 551 -42.54 -17.92 -6.72
CA VAL A 551 -41.96 -17.41 -5.47
C VAL A 551 -40.62 -18.08 -5.18
N ALA A 552 -39.69 -17.32 -4.64
CA ALA A 552 -38.47 -17.81 -4.02
C ALA A 552 -38.36 -17.21 -2.63
N TYR A 553 -37.69 -17.90 -1.70
CA TYR A 553 -37.61 -17.46 -0.31
C TYR A 553 -36.22 -17.60 0.31
N TYR A 554 -35.93 -16.77 1.30
CA TYR A 554 -34.63 -16.79 1.97
C TYR A 554 -34.66 -16.33 3.43
N HIS A 555 -33.96 -17.06 4.29
CA HIS A 555 -33.64 -16.63 5.64
C HIS A 555 -32.34 -17.30 6.13
N ALA A 556 -31.72 -16.75 7.18
CA ALA A 556 -30.42 -17.23 7.68
C ALA A 556 -30.40 -18.69 8.16
N GLY A 557 -31.56 -19.27 8.47
CA GLY A 557 -31.69 -20.69 8.83
C GLY A 557 -31.94 -21.66 7.66
N LEU A 558 -31.59 -21.29 6.42
CA LEU A 558 -31.60 -22.24 5.29
C LEU A 558 -30.24 -22.90 5.12
N ASP A 559 -30.24 -24.18 4.74
CA ASP A 559 -29.04 -24.88 4.28
C ASP A 559 -28.46 -24.21 3.02
N SER A 560 -27.13 -24.30 2.84
CA SER A 560 -26.41 -23.66 1.73
C SER A 560 -26.98 -23.98 0.36
N ASP A 561 -27.38 -25.24 0.17
CA ASP A 561 -27.81 -25.76 -1.12
C ASP A 561 -29.23 -25.30 -1.45
N VAL A 562 -30.09 -25.21 -0.43
CA VAL A 562 -31.44 -24.62 -0.53
C VAL A 562 -31.33 -23.13 -0.81
N ALA A 563 -30.45 -22.42 -0.09
CA ALA A 563 -30.19 -21.00 -0.31
C ALA A 563 -29.71 -20.71 -1.74
N ALA A 564 -28.79 -21.53 -2.27
CA ALA A 564 -28.31 -21.43 -3.65
C ALA A 564 -29.41 -21.74 -4.68
N ALA A 565 -30.23 -22.78 -4.45
CA ALA A 565 -31.36 -23.12 -5.31
C ALA A 565 -32.40 -21.98 -5.36
N GLN A 566 -32.73 -21.38 -4.22
CA GLN A 566 -33.67 -20.25 -4.15
C GLN A 566 -33.11 -18.99 -4.82
N ALA A 567 -31.80 -18.72 -4.69
CA ALA A 567 -31.13 -17.64 -5.42
C ALA A 567 -31.18 -17.85 -6.95
N SER A 568 -30.96 -19.07 -7.42
CA SER A 568 -31.07 -19.45 -8.84
C SER A 568 -32.51 -19.33 -9.36
N LYS A 569 -33.49 -19.81 -8.57
CA LYS A 569 -34.94 -19.66 -8.84
C LYS A 569 -35.31 -18.19 -9.00
N TRP A 570 -34.83 -17.33 -8.09
CA TRP A 570 -35.02 -15.88 -8.18
C TRP A 570 -34.36 -15.23 -9.40
N GLY A 571 -33.18 -15.68 -9.83
CA GLY A 571 -32.53 -15.13 -11.03
C GLY A 571 -33.29 -15.45 -12.32
N SER A 572 -33.71 -16.71 -12.45
CA SER A 572 -34.23 -17.31 -13.69
C SER A 572 -35.74 -17.22 -13.90
N THR A 573 -36.55 -17.31 -12.84
CA THR A 573 -38.00 -17.50 -12.97
C THR A 573 -38.71 -16.19 -13.34
N GLY A 574 -39.53 -16.14 -14.39
CA GLY A 574 -40.32 -14.96 -14.74
C GLY A 574 -41.21 -14.45 -13.60
N ARG A 575 -41.36 -13.12 -13.48
CA ARG A 575 -42.25 -12.41 -12.55
C ARG A 575 -42.17 -12.79 -11.06
N CYS A 576 -41.04 -13.35 -10.61
CA CYS A 576 -40.93 -13.93 -9.27
C CYS A 576 -41.12 -12.92 -8.12
N VAL A 577 -41.72 -13.40 -7.03
CA VAL A 577 -41.72 -12.76 -5.71
C VAL A 577 -40.56 -13.34 -4.88
N MET A 578 -39.73 -12.49 -4.28
CA MET A 578 -38.82 -12.90 -3.21
C MET A 578 -39.49 -12.64 -1.87
N VAL A 579 -39.63 -13.65 -1.01
CA VAL A 579 -40.01 -13.47 0.40
C VAL A 579 -38.80 -13.75 1.27
N ALA A 580 -38.34 -12.77 2.04
CA ALA A 580 -37.10 -12.95 2.79
C ALA A 580 -37.01 -12.19 4.10
N THR A 581 -36.11 -12.64 4.97
CA THR A 581 -35.64 -11.81 6.09
C THR A 581 -34.53 -10.86 5.67
N CYS A 582 -34.14 -10.00 6.60
CA CYS A 582 -33.11 -8.99 6.43
C CYS A 582 -31.72 -9.58 6.13
N ALA A 583 -31.52 -10.89 6.36
CA ALA A 583 -30.34 -11.64 5.91
C ALA A 583 -30.23 -11.77 4.38
N PHE A 584 -31.31 -11.55 3.62
CA PHE A 584 -31.28 -11.55 2.16
C PHE A 584 -30.83 -10.18 1.62
N GLY A 585 -29.51 -9.95 1.67
CA GLY A 585 -28.91 -8.64 1.44
C GLY A 585 -27.88 -8.58 0.31
N THR A 586 -26.93 -9.49 0.27
CA THR A 586 -25.72 -9.41 -0.58
C THR A 586 -25.67 -10.52 -1.63
N GLY A 587 -25.12 -10.24 -2.81
CA GLY A 587 -24.98 -11.20 -3.92
C GLY A 587 -26.09 -11.15 -4.99
N ILE A 588 -27.22 -10.48 -4.72
CA ILE A 588 -28.39 -10.53 -5.62
C ILE A 588 -28.79 -9.13 -6.09
N ASN A 589 -28.37 -8.82 -7.32
CA ASN A 589 -28.59 -7.57 -8.02
C ASN A 589 -29.52 -7.78 -9.24
N TYR A 590 -30.84 -7.66 -9.03
CA TYR A 590 -31.80 -7.73 -10.15
C TYR A 590 -32.33 -6.34 -10.52
N PRO A 591 -32.19 -5.87 -11.78
CA PRO A 591 -32.49 -4.49 -12.15
C PRO A 591 -33.98 -4.14 -12.16
N HIS A 592 -34.85 -5.09 -12.56
CA HIS A 592 -36.26 -4.82 -12.85
C HIS A 592 -37.23 -5.11 -11.68
N VAL A 593 -36.80 -4.89 -10.43
CA VAL A 593 -37.71 -4.96 -9.27
C VAL A 593 -38.68 -3.78 -9.31
N ARG A 594 -39.99 -4.05 -9.34
CA ARG A 594 -41.08 -3.04 -9.43
C ARG A 594 -41.80 -2.80 -8.10
N ARG A 595 -41.71 -3.75 -7.18
CA ARG A 595 -42.27 -3.67 -5.82
C ARG A 595 -41.24 -4.11 -4.80
N VAL A 596 -41.03 -3.29 -3.77
CA VAL A 596 -40.40 -3.70 -2.52
C VAL A 596 -41.40 -3.42 -1.40
N MET A 597 -41.73 -4.45 -0.63
CA MET A 597 -42.60 -4.39 0.53
C MET A 597 -41.76 -4.68 1.77
N VAL A 598 -41.87 -3.86 2.81
CA VAL A 598 -41.24 -4.08 4.11
C VAL A 598 -42.34 -4.12 5.16
N LEU A 599 -42.41 -5.24 5.89
CA LEU A 599 -43.35 -5.40 6.99
C LEU A 599 -42.71 -4.88 8.28
N GLY A 600 -43.33 -3.83 8.83
CA GLY A 600 -42.78 -2.96 9.87
C GLY A 600 -42.60 -1.53 9.36
N ILE A 601 -42.83 -0.54 10.24
CA ILE A 601 -42.48 0.87 10.01
C ILE A 601 -41.19 1.16 10.77
N PRO A 602 -40.14 1.71 10.12
CA PRO A 602 -38.85 1.89 10.77
C PRO A 602 -38.85 2.93 11.89
N ASN A 603 -37.87 2.78 12.77
CA ASN A 603 -37.46 3.75 13.77
C ASN A 603 -36.01 4.20 13.46
N MET A 604 -35.46 5.13 14.24
CA MET A 604 -34.11 5.70 14.03
C MET A 604 -32.99 4.64 14.01
N ASP A 605 -33.14 3.52 14.72
CA ASP A 605 -32.10 2.47 14.80
C ASP A 605 -32.04 1.61 13.53
N ASN A 606 -33.18 1.42 12.84
CA ASN A 606 -33.29 0.48 11.71
C ASN A 606 -33.60 1.14 10.34
N ILE A 607 -33.74 2.47 10.28
CA ILE A 607 -34.01 3.18 9.02
C ILE A 607 -32.99 2.89 7.92
N ASN A 608 -31.69 2.75 8.25
CA ASN A 608 -30.65 2.38 7.27
C ASN A 608 -30.91 1.02 6.61
N GLN A 609 -31.32 0.03 7.40
CA GLN A 609 -31.65 -1.33 6.94
C GLN A 609 -32.88 -1.31 6.02
N VAL A 610 -33.96 -0.62 6.41
CA VAL A 610 -35.16 -0.46 5.57
C VAL A 610 -34.85 0.32 4.29
N PHE A 611 -33.98 1.32 4.38
CA PHE A 611 -33.55 2.10 3.22
C PHE A 611 -32.73 1.28 2.21
N GLN A 612 -31.86 0.37 2.68
CA GLN A 612 -31.14 -0.56 1.80
C GLN A 612 -32.04 -1.59 1.14
N GLN A 613 -33.05 -2.09 1.87
CA GLN A 613 -34.11 -2.95 1.32
C GLN A 613 -34.87 -2.22 0.21
N ALA A 614 -35.36 -1.01 0.47
CA ALA A 614 -36.02 -0.13 -0.49
C ALA A 614 -35.14 0.13 -1.73
N GLY A 615 -33.82 0.32 -1.55
CA GLY A 615 -32.83 0.54 -2.60
C GLY A 615 -32.64 -0.61 -3.61
N ARG A 616 -33.34 -1.75 -3.44
CA ARG A 616 -33.41 -2.83 -4.44
C ARG A 616 -34.42 -2.57 -5.55
N ALA A 617 -35.45 -1.75 -5.29
CA ALA A 617 -36.43 -1.35 -6.28
C ALA A 617 -35.78 -0.47 -7.38
N GLY A 618 -36.29 -0.56 -8.61
CA GLY A 618 -36.04 0.43 -9.68
C GLY A 618 -34.57 0.60 -10.10
N ARG A 619 -33.71 -0.42 -10.00
CA ARG A 619 -32.27 -0.29 -10.29
C ARG A 619 -31.94 -0.03 -11.77
N ASP A 620 -32.89 -0.28 -12.67
CA ASP A 620 -32.89 0.17 -14.06
C ASP A 620 -33.30 1.65 -14.25
N GLY A 621 -33.54 2.40 -13.17
CA GLY A 621 -33.99 3.79 -13.18
C GLY A 621 -35.47 3.97 -13.54
N ARG A 622 -36.21 2.88 -13.78
CA ARG A 622 -37.65 2.92 -14.07
C ARG A 622 -38.46 3.01 -12.78
N HIS A 623 -39.67 3.56 -12.89
CA HIS A 623 -40.60 3.73 -11.79
C HIS A 623 -40.82 2.41 -11.02
N ALA A 624 -40.59 2.45 -9.70
CA ALA A 624 -40.85 1.34 -8.79
C ALA A 624 -41.45 1.85 -7.48
N LYS A 625 -42.17 0.97 -6.77
CA LYS A 625 -42.89 1.35 -5.55
C LYS A 625 -42.30 0.64 -4.33
N VAL A 626 -41.98 1.42 -3.32
CA VAL A 626 -41.55 0.98 -1.99
C VAL A 626 -42.72 1.15 -1.03
N ILE A 627 -43.05 0.09 -0.32
CA ILE A 627 -44.25 0.00 0.53
C ILE A 627 -43.81 -0.38 1.93
N LEU A 628 -44.01 0.52 2.90
CA LEU A 628 -43.81 0.21 4.32
C LEU A 628 -45.18 -0.08 4.94
N VAL A 629 -45.33 -1.19 5.66
CA VAL A 629 -46.62 -1.67 6.15
C VAL A 629 -46.60 -1.81 7.66
N SER A 630 -47.56 -1.21 8.37
CA SER A 630 -47.70 -1.43 9.81
C SER A 630 -48.29 -2.80 10.11
N GLN A 631 -47.81 -3.41 11.20
CA GLN A 631 -48.29 -4.67 11.74
C GLN A 631 -48.90 -4.43 13.11
N HIS A 632 -49.90 -5.25 13.48
CA HIS A 632 -50.62 -5.15 14.77
C HIS A 632 -49.67 -5.13 15.98
N HIS A 633 -48.60 -5.92 15.89
CA HIS A 633 -47.46 -5.84 16.79
C HIS A 633 -46.30 -5.19 16.03
N SER A 634 -45.93 -3.98 16.46
CA SER A 634 -44.78 -3.27 15.88
C SER A 634 -43.50 -4.05 16.14
N VAL A 635 -42.77 -4.45 15.08
CA VAL A 635 -41.53 -5.23 15.23
C VAL A 635 -40.41 -4.42 15.87
N TRP A 636 -40.47 -3.09 15.71
CA TRP A 636 -39.53 -2.14 16.28
C TRP A 636 -40.26 -1.18 17.19
N THR A 637 -39.61 -0.75 18.28
CA THR A 637 -40.16 0.23 19.22
C THR A 637 -40.45 1.55 18.50
N PRO A 638 -41.71 2.02 18.46
CA PRO A 638 -42.07 3.24 17.77
C PRO A 638 -41.39 4.48 18.36
N ASP A 639 -40.96 5.39 17.50
CA ASP A 639 -40.37 6.68 17.86
C ASP A 639 -40.96 7.83 17.03
N GLN A 640 -40.34 9.02 17.08
CA GLN A 640 -40.76 10.17 16.30
C GLN A 640 -40.65 9.95 14.78
N LEU A 641 -39.68 9.16 14.31
CA LEU A 641 -39.57 8.80 12.89
C LEU A 641 -40.74 7.90 12.48
N THR A 642 -41.06 6.89 13.29
CA THR A 642 -42.23 6.01 13.10
C THR A 642 -43.52 6.81 13.05
N ALA A 643 -43.73 7.74 13.99
CA ALA A 643 -44.89 8.63 14.02
C ALA A 643 -44.98 9.54 12.78
N ASN A 644 -43.85 10.12 12.35
CA ASN A 644 -43.79 10.99 11.18
C ASN A 644 -44.02 10.23 9.86
N LEU A 645 -43.66 8.95 9.78
CA LEU A 645 -43.96 8.10 8.62
C LEU A 645 -45.43 7.68 8.57
N LEU A 646 -46.03 7.40 9.72
CA LEU A 646 -47.45 7.04 9.85
C LEU A 646 -48.42 8.21 9.67
N ASN A 647 -47.93 9.45 9.76
CA ASN A 647 -48.73 10.66 9.57
C ASN A 647 -49.14 10.82 8.08
N PRO A 648 -50.43 10.71 7.72
CA PRO A 648 -50.88 10.84 6.32
C PRO A 648 -50.72 12.27 5.77
N GLY A 649 -50.46 13.26 6.63
CA GLY A 649 -50.12 14.62 6.24
C GLY A 649 -48.65 14.81 5.86
N ALA A 650 -47.76 13.88 6.19
CA ALA A 650 -46.33 13.98 5.94
C ALA A 650 -45.93 13.39 4.56
N CYS A 651 -44.86 13.91 3.98
CA CYS A 651 -44.24 13.33 2.80
C CYS A 651 -43.20 12.28 3.25
N PRO A 652 -43.31 10.98 2.88
CA PRO A 652 -42.35 9.97 3.33
C PRO A 652 -40.92 10.26 2.88
N VAL A 653 -40.73 10.80 1.66
CA VAL A 653 -39.41 11.21 1.15
C VAL A 653 -38.81 12.32 2.01
N HIS A 654 -39.62 13.28 2.48
CA HIS A 654 -39.17 14.31 3.42
C HIS A 654 -38.77 13.69 4.74
N THR A 655 -39.66 12.92 5.37
CA THR A 655 -39.40 12.26 6.66
C THR A 655 -38.12 11.42 6.65
N ILE A 656 -37.85 10.68 5.57
CA ILE A 656 -36.65 9.84 5.43
C ILE A 656 -35.39 10.68 5.14
N SER A 657 -35.45 11.62 4.19
CA SER A 657 -34.29 12.46 3.83
C SER A 657 -33.89 13.44 4.94
N SER A 658 -34.83 13.90 5.78
CA SER A 658 -34.52 14.64 7.02
C SER A 658 -33.55 13.89 7.94
N VAL A 659 -33.59 12.56 7.95
CA VAL A 659 -32.71 11.71 8.77
C VAL A 659 -31.44 11.29 8.04
N LEU A 660 -31.54 10.90 6.76
CA LEU A 660 -30.40 10.32 6.02
C LEU A 660 -29.51 11.36 5.33
N ASP A 661 -30.08 12.51 4.93
CA ASP A 661 -29.39 13.57 4.19
C ASP A 661 -29.25 14.88 4.98
N GLU A 662 -30.02 15.06 6.08
CA GLU A 662 -30.20 16.32 6.85
C GLU A 662 -30.63 17.56 6.04
N THR A 663 -30.81 17.38 4.73
CA THR A 663 -31.30 18.37 3.76
C THR A 663 -32.61 17.82 3.17
N PRO A 664 -33.78 18.15 3.76
CA PRO A 664 -35.03 17.49 3.43
C PRO A 664 -35.44 17.72 1.97
N SER A 665 -35.70 16.62 1.26
CA SER A 665 -36.28 16.60 -0.08
C SER A 665 -37.69 16.05 -0.05
N SER A 666 -38.57 16.46 -0.96
CA SER A 666 -39.95 15.97 -1.00
C SER A 666 -40.29 15.39 -2.36
N CYS A 667 -41.44 14.71 -2.48
CA CYS A 667 -41.97 14.31 -3.79
C CYS A 667 -42.39 15.49 -4.68
N LEU A 668 -42.29 16.74 -4.20
CA LEU A 668 -42.47 17.96 -4.99
C LEU A 668 -41.13 18.60 -5.41
N SER A 669 -40.00 18.06 -4.97
CA SER A 669 -38.68 18.53 -5.40
C SER A 669 -38.46 18.30 -6.91
N PRO A 670 -37.70 19.18 -7.60
CA PRO A 670 -37.41 19.03 -9.03
C PRO A 670 -36.80 17.67 -9.37
N GLY A 671 -37.23 17.07 -10.48
CA GLY A 671 -36.73 15.79 -10.98
C GLY A 671 -37.39 14.53 -10.37
N MET A 672 -38.25 14.65 -9.35
CA MET A 672 -39.02 13.52 -8.82
C MET A 672 -39.97 12.95 -9.87
N LEU A 673 -39.85 11.64 -10.17
CA LEU A 673 -40.68 10.96 -11.17
C LEU A 673 -42.00 10.44 -10.59
N ALA A 674 -42.10 10.34 -9.26
CA ALA A 674 -43.26 9.81 -8.56
C ALA A 674 -43.69 10.72 -7.40
N LYS A 675 -45.01 10.83 -7.19
CA LYS A 675 -45.60 11.57 -6.07
C LYS A 675 -46.30 10.60 -5.11
N CYS A 676 -45.92 10.64 -3.83
CA CYS A 676 -46.72 9.98 -2.79
C CYS A 676 -48.14 10.58 -2.75
N SER A 677 -49.11 9.84 -2.20
CA SER A 677 -50.53 10.23 -2.12
C SER A 677 -50.73 11.68 -1.66
N LYS A 678 -50.08 12.09 -0.56
CA LYS A 678 -50.15 13.45 -0.02
C LYS A 678 -49.64 14.52 -0.99
N CYS A 679 -48.50 14.29 -1.64
CA CYS A 679 -47.92 15.24 -2.59
C CYS A 679 -48.69 15.28 -3.92
N ALA A 680 -49.36 14.20 -4.31
CA ALA A 680 -50.27 14.20 -5.44
C ALA A 680 -51.48 15.13 -5.18
N THR A 681 -52.05 15.12 -3.97
CA THR A 681 -53.13 16.05 -3.59
C THR A 681 -52.70 17.51 -3.58
N ILE A 682 -51.48 17.82 -3.11
CA ILE A 682 -50.96 19.20 -3.09
C ILE A 682 -50.65 19.70 -4.51
N GLY A 683 -49.92 18.90 -5.30
CA GLY A 683 -49.49 19.26 -6.65
C GLY A 683 -50.58 19.14 -7.73
N GLY A 684 -51.85 18.97 -7.34
CA GLY A 684 -53.01 18.86 -8.21
C GLY A 684 -53.87 20.13 -8.28
N ARG A 685 -53.49 21.21 -7.60
CA ARG A 685 -54.10 22.55 -7.80
C ARG A 685 -53.35 23.27 -8.92
N PRO A 686 -54.00 23.62 -10.05
CA PRO A 686 -53.45 24.63 -10.95
C PRO A 686 -53.41 25.95 -10.20
N SER A 687 -52.26 26.62 -10.20
CA SER A 687 -52.22 28.05 -9.88
C SER A 687 -52.76 28.80 -11.09
N GLU A 688 -53.97 29.35 -10.98
CA GLU A 688 -54.45 30.39 -11.90
C GLU A 688 -53.62 31.66 -11.69
N SER A 689 -52.42 31.70 -12.30
CA SER A 689 -51.73 32.96 -12.58
C SER A 689 -52.18 33.41 -13.96
N THR A 690 -53.00 34.47 -13.99
CA THR A 690 -53.48 35.12 -15.21
C THR A 690 -52.36 35.39 -16.20
N ALA A 691 -52.59 35.02 -17.46
CA ALA A 691 -51.67 35.35 -18.53
C ALA A 691 -51.66 36.87 -18.77
N THR A 692 -50.50 37.50 -18.57
CA THR A 692 -50.14 38.74 -19.26
C THR A 692 -49.06 38.42 -20.29
N GLN A 693 -49.23 38.99 -21.48
CA GLN A 693 -48.53 38.56 -22.69
C GLN A 693 -47.02 38.84 -22.60
N GLY A 694 -46.21 37.91 -23.11
CA GLY A 694 -44.79 38.16 -23.34
C GLY A 694 -44.60 39.03 -24.57
N THR A 695 -43.82 40.10 -24.43
CA THR A 695 -43.08 40.71 -25.54
C THR A 695 -41.59 40.48 -25.31
N SER A 696 -40.92 40.07 -26.39
CA SER A 696 -39.50 39.74 -26.46
C SER A 696 -38.59 40.92 -26.14
N LEU A 697 -37.40 40.64 -25.57
CA LEU A 697 -36.16 41.32 -25.98
C LEU A 697 -34.90 40.56 -25.52
N SER A 698 -33.95 40.46 -26.44
CA SER A 698 -32.56 40.02 -26.26
C SER A 698 -31.63 41.24 -26.22
N THR A 699 -30.60 41.25 -25.35
CA THR A 699 -29.28 41.93 -25.48
C THR A 699 -28.54 41.86 -24.13
N THR A 700 -27.33 41.27 -24.02
CA THR A 700 -25.97 41.85 -24.15
C THR A 700 -25.62 43.09 -23.29
N THR A 701 -24.60 42.90 -22.44
CA THR A 701 -23.50 43.84 -22.05
C THR A 701 -23.81 45.24 -21.49
N GLY A 702 -23.24 45.57 -20.31
CA GLY A 702 -23.11 46.95 -19.80
C GLY A 702 -22.37 47.04 -18.45
N VAL A 703 -21.59 48.11 -18.22
CA VAL A 703 -20.71 48.33 -17.05
C VAL A 703 -21.17 49.57 -16.24
N HIS A 704 -20.73 49.71 -14.99
CA HIS A 704 -20.99 50.79 -14.00
C HIS A 704 -22.41 50.77 -13.37
N GLY A 705 -22.65 51.27 -12.14
CA GLY A 705 -21.74 51.80 -11.10
C GLY A 705 -22.47 52.80 -10.17
N GLN A 706 -22.17 52.75 -8.86
CA GLN A 706 -22.60 53.64 -7.76
C GLN A 706 -23.99 53.46 -7.08
N ASP A 707 -23.92 53.21 -5.77
CA ASP A 707 -24.60 53.86 -4.62
C ASP A 707 -26.13 54.10 -4.60
N MET A 708 -26.85 53.41 -3.70
CA MET A 708 -27.24 53.98 -2.38
C MET A 708 -28.07 53.03 -1.49
N ASP A 709 -27.78 53.11 -0.18
CA ASP A 709 -28.53 52.79 1.05
C ASP A 709 -29.89 52.05 1.05
N ILE A 710 -29.99 51.02 1.91
CA ILE A 710 -31.18 50.73 2.73
C ILE A 710 -30.76 50.39 4.17
N ASP A 711 -31.44 51.02 5.13
CA ASP A 711 -31.15 51.03 6.58
C ASP A 711 -31.36 49.72 7.36
N LEU A 712 -30.60 49.60 8.46
CA LEU A 712 -30.75 48.59 9.53
C LEU A 712 -31.37 49.21 10.78
N PRO A 713 -32.46 48.65 11.35
CA PRO A 713 -32.92 49.03 12.69
C PRO A 713 -32.03 48.40 13.78
N ARG A 714 -31.44 49.24 14.64
CA ARG A 714 -30.74 48.82 15.87
C ARG A 714 -31.69 48.68 17.05
N LEU A 715 -31.37 47.79 18.00
CA LEU A 715 -31.90 47.77 19.37
C LEU A 715 -30.73 47.83 20.38
N GLY A 716 -30.82 48.76 21.34
CA GLY A 716 -29.88 48.89 22.48
C GLY A 716 -30.19 47.88 23.60
N SER A 717 -29.21 47.34 24.34
CA SER A 717 -28.49 47.97 25.48
C SER A 717 -29.44 48.34 26.64
N LEU A 718 -29.42 47.67 27.80
CA LEU A 718 -28.46 47.77 28.93
C LEU A 718 -28.85 46.73 30.02
N ALA A 719 -28.08 46.33 31.06
CA ALA A 719 -26.76 46.73 31.57
C ALA A 719 -25.99 45.53 32.23
N THR A 720 -25.19 45.81 33.26
CA THR A 720 -24.16 45.02 33.97
C THR A 720 -24.57 44.40 35.32
N SER A 721 -23.94 43.27 35.70
CA SER A 721 -23.21 43.15 37.00
C SER A 721 -22.15 42.04 36.93
N SER A 722 -21.17 42.05 37.86
CA SER A 722 -19.86 41.39 37.67
C SER A 722 -19.34 40.62 38.88
N SER A 723 -18.68 39.48 38.66
CA SER A 723 -17.58 39.01 39.52
C SER A 723 -16.63 38.03 38.79
N ARG A 724 -15.35 38.10 39.15
CA ARG A 724 -14.19 37.28 38.70
C ARG A 724 -13.67 36.52 39.96
N PRO A 725 -12.80 35.47 39.88
CA PRO A 725 -11.47 35.55 39.26
C PRO A 725 -10.84 34.24 38.67
N GLN A 726 -9.61 34.40 38.16
CA GLN A 726 -8.57 33.42 37.77
C GLN A 726 -7.28 33.73 38.60
N PRO A 727 -6.13 33.02 38.46
CA PRO A 727 -5.80 31.59 38.31
C PRO A 727 -4.83 31.15 39.45
N PRO A 728 -3.95 30.10 39.39
CA PRO A 728 -2.69 30.10 38.59
C PRO A 728 -2.19 28.70 38.12
N GLN A 729 -0.89 28.58 37.77
CA GLN A 729 -0.21 27.49 37.05
C GLN A 729 0.72 26.59 37.92
N GLN A 730 1.11 25.43 37.35
CA GLN A 730 2.41 24.70 37.46
C GLN A 730 3.03 24.29 38.84
N GLY A 731 3.67 23.11 38.90
CA GLY A 731 4.87 22.92 39.77
C GLY A 731 5.11 21.56 40.47
N LEU A 732 5.85 20.66 39.79
CA LEU A 732 6.94 19.76 40.28
C LEU A 732 6.95 18.97 41.62
N THR A 733 7.66 17.84 41.55
CA THR A 733 7.94 16.77 42.55
C THR A 733 8.88 17.13 43.72
N LEU A 734 8.75 16.44 44.89
CA LEU A 734 9.81 15.58 45.49
C LEU A 734 9.49 14.92 46.87
N ALA A 735 9.95 13.66 47.00
CA ALA A 735 10.56 12.95 48.15
C ALA A 735 9.88 12.70 49.53
N ARG A 736 9.76 11.39 49.84
CA ARG A 736 10.11 10.64 51.10
C ARG A 736 9.57 11.09 52.48
N GLN A 737 8.97 10.14 53.21
CA GLN A 737 9.60 9.46 54.37
C GLN A 737 8.81 8.20 54.82
N ARG A 738 9.49 7.25 55.51
CA ARG A 738 8.91 6.07 56.21
C ARG A 738 8.79 6.37 57.71
N PRO A 739 8.03 5.57 58.48
CA PRO A 739 8.74 4.68 59.40
C PRO A 739 8.15 3.26 59.55
N ALA A 740 8.96 2.38 60.15
CA ALA A 740 8.64 1.10 60.81
C ALA A 740 9.39 1.14 62.18
N PRO A 741 9.08 0.33 63.23
CA PRO A 741 9.25 -1.15 63.19
C PRO A 741 8.38 -2.03 64.16
N GLY A 742 8.40 -3.37 63.93
CA GLY A 742 8.17 -4.45 64.92
C GLY A 742 6.71 -4.82 65.29
N GLY A 743 6.32 -6.08 65.55
CA GLY A 743 6.99 -7.38 65.32
C GLY A 743 6.36 -8.58 66.10
N LEU A 744 6.11 -9.73 65.42
CA LEU A 744 5.76 -11.08 65.97
C LEU A 744 4.39 -11.19 66.73
N ILE A 745 3.59 -12.28 66.76
CA ILE A 745 3.77 -13.76 66.69
C ILE A 745 2.61 -14.44 65.88
N THR A 746 2.77 -15.73 65.50
CA THR A 746 1.94 -16.63 64.66
C THR A 746 0.58 -17.10 65.25
N PRO A 747 -0.33 -17.73 64.45
CA PRO A 747 -0.43 -19.21 64.46
C PRO A 747 -0.97 -19.96 63.20
N ARG A 748 -0.68 -21.28 63.16
CA ARG A 748 -1.34 -22.42 62.45
C ARG A 748 -1.36 -22.49 60.90
N THR A 749 -0.78 -23.57 60.39
CA THR A 749 -0.80 -24.03 58.99
C THR A 749 -1.92 -25.05 58.71
N ILE A 750 -2.61 -24.87 57.59
CA ILE A 750 -3.47 -25.86 56.92
C ILE A 750 -2.74 -26.29 55.63
N PRO A 751 -2.80 -27.55 55.17
CA PRO A 751 -2.12 -27.97 53.95
C PRO A 751 -2.72 -27.25 52.73
N GLN A 752 -1.94 -26.41 52.05
CA GLN A 752 -2.36 -25.81 50.78
C GLN A 752 -2.13 -26.80 49.63
N VAL A 753 -3.20 -27.05 48.86
CA VAL A 753 -3.09 -27.61 47.51
C VAL A 753 -2.32 -26.59 46.66
N PRO A 754 -1.25 -26.97 45.93
CA PRO A 754 -0.46 -26.03 45.17
C PRO A 754 -1.29 -25.43 44.04
N ASN A 755 -1.34 -24.11 43.95
CA ASN A 755 -2.07 -23.43 42.87
C ASN A 755 -1.33 -23.62 41.53
N THR A 756 -2.06 -23.50 40.41
CA THR A 756 -1.57 -23.75 39.05
C THR A 756 -0.23 -23.09 38.72
N ASN A 757 0.05 -21.91 39.28
CA ASN A 757 1.31 -21.18 39.09
C ASN A 757 2.51 -21.83 39.81
N GLN A 758 2.29 -22.50 40.96
CA GLN A 758 3.35 -23.27 41.63
C GLN A 758 3.67 -24.56 40.85
N VAL A 759 2.65 -25.22 40.29
CA VAL A 759 2.82 -26.39 39.41
C VAL A 759 3.60 -25.98 38.14
N HIS A 760 3.23 -24.86 37.50
CA HIS A 760 3.98 -24.29 36.38
C HIS A 760 5.42 -23.90 36.75
N ALA A 761 5.65 -23.26 37.90
CA ALA A 761 7.00 -22.87 38.33
C ALA A 761 7.91 -24.08 38.57
N THR A 762 7.37 -25.16 39.15
CA THR A 762 8.13 -26.39 39.40
C THR A 762 8.42 -27.14 38.09
N ALA A 763 7.47 -27.15 37.15
CA ALA A 763 7.65 -27.70 35.81
C ALA A 763 8.71 -26.93 35.00
N LEU A 764 8.70 -25.60 35.06
CA LEU A 764 9.71 -24.72 34.45
C LEU A 764 11.12 -25.03 34.99
N LEU A 765 11.29 -25.07 36.31
CA LEU A 765 12.57 -25.40 36.95
C LEU A 765 13.07 -26.82 36.55
N THR A 766 12.17 -27.79 36.44
CA THR A 766 12.52 -29.16 36.02
C THR A 766 12.97 -29.22 34.55
N ASN A 767 12.35 -28.42 33.68
CA ASN A 767 12.72 -28.34 32.26
C ASN A 767 14.01 -27.53 32.05
N GLU A 768 14.23 -26.44 32.78
CA GLU A 768 15.49 -25.67 32.76
C GLU A 768 16.67 -26.54 33.25
N HIS A 769 16.48 -27.37 34.29
CA HIS A 769 17.51 -28.30 34.75
C HIS A 769 17.80 -29.43 33.74
N ARG A 770 16.79 -29.92 33.01
CA ARG A 770 16.99 -30.89 31.90
C ARG A 770 17.75 -30.27 30.73
N LEU A 771 17.45 -29.03 30.39
CA LEU A 771 18.16 -28.28 29.34
C LEU A 771 19.65 -28.10 29.69
N ALA A 772 19.95 -27.69 30.92
CA ALA A 772 21.33 -27.53 31.39
C ALA A 772 22.14 -28.85 31.35
N VAL A 773 21.54 -29.96 31.81
CA VAL A 773 22.17 -31.29 31.76
C VAL A 773 22.39 -31.77 30.32
N GLY A 774 21.42 -31.56 29.42
CA GLY A 774 21.56 -31.94 28.01
C GLY A 774 22.65 -31.18 27.27
N ILE A 775 22.79 -29.87 27.53
CA ILE A 775 23.86 -29.04 26.95
C ILE A 775 25.23 -29.47 27.51
N ALA A 776 25.33 -29.74 28.82
CA ALA A 776 26.57 -30.20 29.45
C ALA A 776 27.04 -31.56 28.89
N ASP A 777 26.12 -32.51 28.68
CA ASP A 777 26.46 -33.81 28.11
C ASP A 777 26.90 -33.71 26.63
N LEU A 778 26.24 -32.86 25.84
CA LEU A 778 26.64 -32.60 24.44
C LEU A 778 28.06 -32.01 24.35
N LEU A 779 28.38 -31.01 25.18
CA LEU A 779 29.71 -30.41 25.24
C LEU A 779 30.77 -31.41 25.71
N LYS A 780 30.45 -32.29 26.67
CA LYS A 780 31.35 -33.33 27.18
C LYS A 780 31.64 -34.40 26.11
N ARG A 781 30.63 -34.82 25.33
CA ARG A 781 30.81 -35.73 24.18
C ARG A 781 31.69 -35.10 23.10
N PHE A 782 31.48 -33.82 22.78
CA PHE A 782 32.30 -33.10 21.80
C PHE A 782 33.77 -32.99 22.25
N ALA A 783 34.02 -32.63 23.52
CA ALA A 783 35.37 -32.57 24.09
C ALA A 783 36.10 -33.93 24.04
N ASN A 784 35.41 -35.01 24.42
CA ASN A 784 35.96 -36.36 24.36
C ASN A 784 36.27 -36.81 22.92
N CYS A 785 35.36 -36.54 21.97
CA CYS A 785 35.54 -36.86 20.56
C CYS A 785 36.77 -36.17 19.95
N CYS A 786 37.03 -34.91 20.33
CA CYS A 786 38.24 -34.20 19.95
C CYS A 786 39.49 -34.82 20.58
N ALA A 787 39.48 -35.08 21.90
CA ALA A 787 40.63 -35.65 22.62
C ALA A 787 41.07 -37.02 22.08
N GLU A 788 40.11 -37.89 21.72
CA GLU A 788 40.41 -39.24 21.23
C GLU A 788 41.00 -39.27 19.81
N HIS A 789 40.74 -38.24 18.99
CA HIS A 789 41.33 -38.13 17.66
C HIS A 789 42.69 -37.41 17.65
N PHE A 790 42.91 -36.44 18.54
CA PHE A 790 44.21 -35.77 18.66
C PHE A 790 45.30 -36.65 19.28
N THR A 791 44.94 -37.66 20.08
CA THR A 791 45.89 -38.62 20.66
C THR A 791 46.32 -39.74 19.70
N LYS A 792 45.56 -40.01 18.63
CA LYS A 792 45.82 -41.13 17.70
C LYS A 792 46.51 -40.74 16.38
N SER A 793 46.61 -39.45 16.06
CA SER A 793 47.07 -38.96 14.75
C SER A 793 48.15 -37.89 14.85
N CYS A 794 49.36 -38.27 15.28
CA CYS A 794 50.49 -37.35 15.40
C CYS A 794 51.27 -37.13 14.08
N VAL A 795 50.57 -37.07 12.92
CA VAL A 795 51.14 -36.78 11.59
C VAL A 795 50.08 -36.05 10.72
N VAL A 796 50.56 -35.35 9.68
CA VAL A 796 49.83 -34.82 8.49
C VAL A 796 49.34 -33.35 8.54
N PRO A 797 50.25 -32.38 8.31
CA PRO A 797 49.88 -31.02 7.91
C PRO A 797 49.64 -30.94 6.39
N ARG A 798 48.48 -31.41 5.90
CA ARG A 798 47.84 -31.06 4.59
C ARG A 798 46.57 -31.90 4.34
N MET A 799 45.49 -31.65 5.09
CA MET A 799 44.16 -32.18 4.74
C MET A 799 43.47 -31.25 3.72
N SER A 800 43.10 -31.82 2.56
CA SER A 800 42.26 -31.16 1.56
C SER A 800 40.86 -30.87 2.11
N ALA A 801 40.13 -29.93 1.49
CA ALA A 801 38.78 -29.55 1.92
C ALA A 801 37.80 -30.75 1.99
N ILE A 802 37.97 -31.73 1.09
CA ILE A 802 37.19 -32.98 1.06
C ILE A 802 37.42 -33.82 2.33
N LEU A 803 38.67 -33.94 2.78
CA LEU A 803 39.01 -34.68 4.00
C LEU A 803 38.51 -33.96 5.27
N ARG A 804 38.55 -32.61 5.31
CA ARG A 804 37.98 -31.83 6.43
C ARG A 804 36.46 -31.98 6.53
N ARG A 805 35.74 -31.93 5.40
CA ARG A 805 34.29 -32.20 5.36
C ARG A 805 33.95 -33.62 5.83
N LYS A 806 34.74 -34.64 5.46
CA LYS A 806 34.57 -36.02 5.98
C LYS A 806 34.81 -36.10 7.49
N TRP A 807 35.82 -35.41 8.03
CA TRP A 807 36.12 -35.40 9.46
C TRP A 807 34.99 -34.76 10.27
N ILE A 808 34.53 -33.55 9.90
CA ILE A 808 33.41 -32.87 10.57
C ILE A 808 32.13 -33.70 10.47
N ARG A 809 31.89 -34.38 9.34
CA ARG A 809 30.75 -35.29 9.20
C ARG A 809 30.78 -36.44 10.21
N ASN A 810 31.94 -37.03 10.47
CA ASN A 810 32.07 -38.06 11.50
C ASN A 810 31.85 -37.49 12.91
N VAL A 811 32.38 -36.31 13.23
CA VAL A 811 32.16 -35.65 14.53
C VAL A 811 30.68 -35.31 14.74
N CYS A 812 30.01 -34.71 13.75
CA CYS A 812 28.58 -34.44 13.80
C CYS A 812 27.76 -35.72 14.01
N TYR A 813 28.09 -36.81 13.30
CA TYR A 813 27.43 -38.10 13.44
C TYR A 813 27.62 -38.72 14.83
N GLN A 814 28.86 -38.71 15.36
CA GLN A 814 29.15 -39.22 16.71
C GLN A 814 28.53 -38.35 17.82
N CYS A 815 28.30 -37.06 17.57
CA CYS A 815 27.53 -36.17 18.43
C CYS A 815 26.00 -36.22 18.20
N GLY A 816 25.49 -37.12 17.35
CA GLY A 816 24.05 -37.32 17.12
C GLY A 816 23.36 -36.25 16.26
N LEU A 817 24.11 -35.42 15.54
CA LEU A 817 23.57 -34.35 14.69
C LEU A 817 23.23 -34.88 13.28
N SER A 818 22.13 -34.39 12.72
CA SER A 818 21.66 -34.82 11.39
C SER A 818 22.56 -34.30 10.25
N ALA A 819 22.61 -35.05 9.15
CA ALA A 819 23.57 -34.82 8.06
C ALA A 819 23.47 -33.43 7.40
N GLY A 820 22.29 -32.79 7.41
CA GLY A 820 22.08 -31.44 6.86
C GLY A 820 22.74 -30.31 7.68
N ALA A 821 23.32 -30.60 8.85
CA ALA A 821 24.09 -29.61 9.61
C ALA A 821 25.41 -29.22 8.91
N LEU A 822 25.93 -30.05 8.00
CA LEU A 822 27.19 -29.83 7.29
C LEU A 822 27.13 -28.69 6.26
N ASP A 823 25.98 -28.49 5.62
CA ASP A 823 25.81 -27.50 4.55
C ASP A 823 25.74 -26.05 5.07
N LEU A 824 25.77 -25.87 6.39
CA LEU A 824 25.77 -24.58 7.08
C LEU A 824 27.17 -24.12 7.52
N PHE A 825 28.22 -24.94 7.33
CA PHE A 825 29.61 -24.56 7.62
C PHE A 825 30.31 -24.06 6.36
N VAL A 826 30.80 -22.82 6.41
CA VAL A 826 31.64 -22.22 5.36
C VAL A 826 33.10 -22.57 5.64
N PHE A 827 33.83 -23.02 4.61
CA PHE A 827 35.23 -23.41 4.75
C PHE A 827 36.12 -22.42 4.00
N HIS A 828 36.84 -21.60 4.75
CA HIS A 828 37.91 -20.76 4.20
C HIS A 828 39.21 -21.57 4.06
N GLU A 829 39.93 -21.39 2.95
CA GLU A 829 41.32 -21.84 2.85
C GLU A 829 42.25 -20.83 3.54
N PRO A 830 43.26 -21.29 4.30
CA PRO A 830 44.20 -20.38 4.94
C PRO A 830 45.08 -19.70 3.88
N PRO A 831 45.38 -18.39 4.01
CA PRO A 831 46.25 -17.70 3.08
C PRO A 831 47.66 -18.32 3.08
N ALA A 832 48.29 -18.35 1.91
CA ALA A 832 49.61 -18.95 1.72
C ALA A 832 50.66 -18.25 2.62
N GLY A 833 51.18 -18.99 3.60
CA GLY A 833 52.19 -18.51 4.56
C GLY A 833 51.77 -18.49 6.03
N GLY A 834 50.48 -18.68 6.34
CA GLY A 834 49.99 -18.72 7.73
C GLY A 834 50.37 -20.00 8.49
N ASN A 835 50.93 -19.85 9.70
CA ASN A 835 51.21 -20.98 10.61
C ASN A 835 49.90 -21.70 11.00
N CYS A 836 49.86 -23.03 10.84
CA CYS A 836 48.65 -23.86 10.97
C CYS A 836 47.95 -23.87 12.36
N ARG A 837 48.42 -23.10 13.35
CA ARG A 837 47.79 -23.02 14.68
C ARG A 837 46.54 -22.13 14.72
N SER A 838 46.38 -21.15 13.82
CA SER A 838 45.20 -20.25 13.82
C SER A 838 43.94 -20.87 13.20
N GLY A 839 44.06 -21.69 12.16
CA GLY A 839 42.87 -22.24 11.48
C GLY A 839 41.94 -23.09 12.35
N MET A 840 42.44 -23.62 13.48
CA MET A 840 41.61 -24.34 14.46
C MET A 840 40.94 -23.42 15.49
N SER A 841 41.54 -22.29 15.88
CA SER A 841 40.85 -21.33 16.76
C SER A 841 39.60 -20.79 16.09
N ASP A 842 39.71 -20.49 14.79
CA ASP A 842 38.64 -19.87 14.02
C ASP A 842 37.47 -20.85 13.81
N THR A 843 37.75 -22.13 13.54
CA THR A 843 36.72 -23.17 13.40
C THR A 843 35.94 -23.40 14.71
N ALA A 844 36.62 -23.37 15.86
CA ALA A 844 35.97 -23.46 17.17
C ALA A 844 35.18 -22.18 17.51
N HIS A 845 35.72 -21.01 17.16
CA HIS A 845 35.02 -19.73 17.32
C HIS A 845 33.75 -19.67 16.48
N GLU A 846 33.79 -20.10 15.22
CA GLU A 846 32.59 -20.14 14.35
C GLU A 846 31.54 -21.12 14.86
N PHE A 847 31.92 -22.28 15.42
CA PHE A 847 30.94 -23.18 16.03
C PHE A 847 30.24 -22.54 17.24
N CYS A 848 30.99 -21.91 18.14
CA CYS A 848 30.43 -21.17 19.28
C CYS A 848 29.59 -19.96 18.83
N TRP A 849 30.03 -19.23 17.81
CA TRP A 849 29.33 -18.07 17.23
C TRP A 849 28.02 -18.49 16.53
N PHE A 850 28.01 -19.61 15.82
CA PHE A 850 26.82 -20.22 15.21
C PHE A 850 25.78 -20.65 16.27
N VAL A 851 26.23 -21.24 17.38
CA VAL A 851 25.37 -21.54 18.53
C VAL A 851 24.82 -20.25 19.17
N TYR A 852 25.65 -19.22 19.32
CA TYR A 852 25.30 -17.95 19.96
C TYR A 852 24.33 -17.08 19.14
N HIS A 853 24.50 -16.98 17.82
CA HIS A 853 23.76 -16.02 16.99
C HIS A 853 22.61 -16.59 16.15
N ARG A 854 22.52 -17.91 15.91
CA ARG A 854 21.60 -18.45 14.88
C ARG A 854 20.69 -19.60 15.31
N ARG A 855 20.25 -19.65 16.58
CA ARG A 855 19.33 -20.71 17.06
C ARG A 855 18.15 -20.22 17.91
N ARG A 856 17.06 -19.85 17.23
CA ARG A 856 15.69 -19.94 17.79
C ARG A 856 14.99 -21.23 17.31
N GLU A 857 15.18 -21.59 16.05
CA GLU A 857 14.50 -22.73 15.39
C GLU A 857 15.09 -24.11 15.72
N LEU A 858 16.39 -24.21 15.98
CA LEU A 858 17.06 -25.50 16.23
C LEU A 858 16.95 -25.98 17.68
N LEU A 859 16.62 -25.09 18.63
CA LEU A 859 16.23 -25.48 19.99
C LEU A 859 14.74 -25.91 20.04
N ALA A 860 13.88 -25.21 19.28
CA ALA A 860 12.46 -25.56 19.11
C ALA A 860 12.21 -26.92 18.44
N ARG A 861 13.21 -27.53 17.77
CA ARG A 861 13.14 -28.90 17.24
C ARG A 861 13.58 -29.99 18.22
N TYR A 862 14.11 -29.60 19.39
CA TYR A 862 14.55 -30.53 20.45
C TYR A 862 13.58 -30.55 21.65
N PHE A 863 12.70 -29.55 21.76
CA PHE A 863 11.71 -29.43 22.83
C PHE A 863 10.43 -28.80 22.25
N ASP A 864 9.28 -29.43 22.48
CA ASP A 864 8.00 -29.16 21.80
C ASP A 864 7.30 -27.82 22.16
N ASP A 865 8.00 -26.87 22.80
CA ASP A 865 7.48 -25.51 23.06
C ASP A 865 8.57 -24.43 22.83
N PRO A 866 8.45 -23.62 21.77
CA PRO A 866 9.36 -22.51 21.48
C PRO A 866 9.27 -21.31 22.44
N GLN A 867 8.26 -21.23 23.30
CA GLN A 867 8.02 -20.08 24.20
C GLN A 867 8.64 -20.25 25.60
N ALA A 868 9.10 -21.44 25.98
CA ALA A 868 9.58 -21.75 27.32
C ALA A 868 10.99 -21.22 27.67
N LEU A 869 11.73 -20.61 26.73
CA LEU A 869 13.09 -20.10 26.96
C LEU A 869 13.06 -18.73 27.68
N THR A 870 13.21 -18.76 29.01
CA THR A 870 13.24 -17.57 29.87
C THR A 870 14.55 -16.77 29.72
N PRO A 871 14.58 -15.47 30.10
CA PRO A 871 15.81 -14.67 30.15
C PRO A 871 16.92 -15.26 31.04
N ARG A 872 16.59 -16.18 31.96
CA ARG A 872 17.56 -16.81 32.87
C ARG A 872 18.42 -17.87 32.17
N ALA A 873 17.88 -18.54 31.16
CA ALA A 873 18.65 -19.44 30.29
C ALA A 873 19.75 -18.70 29.50
N PHE A 874 19.51 -17.44 29.12
CA PHE A 874 20.52 -16.58 28.48
C PHE A 874 21.67 -16.22 29.44
N GLU A 875 21.39 -15.95 30.71
CA GLU A 875 22.42 -15.74 31.74
C GLU A 875 23.29 -16.99 31.93
N ILE A 876 22.69 -18.18 32.01
CA ILE A 876 23.43 -19.46 32.13
C ILE A 876 24.35 -19.67 30.93
N MET A 877 23.87 -19.46 29.70
CA MET A 877 24.73 -19.58 28.51
C MET A 877 25.83 -18.52 28.47
N ARG A 878 25.60 -17.31 29.03
CA ARG A 878 26.66 -16.30 29.17
C ARG A 878 27.75 -16.76 30.14
N VAL A 879 27.39 -17.33 31.28
CA VAL A 879 28.35 -17.90 32.27
C VAL A 879 29.15 -19.06 31.65
N VAL A 880 28.50 -19.97 30.93
CA VAL A 880 29.21 -21.08 30.24
C VAL A 880 30.21 -20.55 29.19
N ASN A 881 29.85 -19.52 28.44
CA ASN A 881 30.76 -18.90 27.46
C ASN A 881 31.95 -18.19 28.15
N THR A 882 31.76 -17.61 29.34
CA THR A 882 32.85 -17.07 30.17
C THR A 882 33.77 -18.18 30.70
N TYR A 883 33.24 -19.32 31.13
CA TYR A 883 34.05 -20.45 31.59
C TYR A 883 34.86 -21.10 30.45
N LEU A 884 34.27 -21.27 29.26
CA LEU A 884 34.96 -21.83 28.09
C LEU A 884 36.08 -20.92 27.58
N SER A 885 35.91 -19.59 27.65
CA SER A 885 36.97 -18.65 27.30
C SER A 885 38.12 -18.64 28.34
N MET A 886 37.83 -18.77 29.64
CA MET A 886 38.89 -18.95 30.66
C MET A 886 39.69 -20.25 30.45
N TYR A 887 39.06 -21.34 30.02
CA TYR A 887 39.74 -22.62 29.76
C TYR A 887 40.76 -22.52 28.60
N TYR A 888 40.56 -21.60 27.66
CA TYR A 888 41.47 -21.37 26.53
C TYR A 888 42.66 -20.47 26.86
N VAL A 889 42.52 -19.53 27.80
CA VAL A 889 43.60 -18.59 28.17
C VAL A 889 44.78 -19.30 28.84
N TYR A 890 44.56 -20.43 29.52
CA TYR A 890 45.62 -21.16 30.24
C TYR A 890 46.40 -22.19 29.39
N ILE A 891 46.10 -22.35 28.10
CA ILE A 891 46.91 -23.18 27.16
C ILE A 891 48.03 -22.32 26.52
N GLY A 892 48.57 -21.38 27.31
CA GLY A 892 49.53 -20.39 26.86
C GLY A 892 50.54 -20.02 27.94
N HIS A 893 51.52 -20.90 28.20
CA HIS A 893 52.91 -20.48 27.98
C HIS A 893 53.92 -21.62 27.85
N ASP A 894 53.78 -22.70 28.63
CA ASP A 894 54.70 -23.85 28.60
C ASP A 894 53.93 -25.16 28.34
N GLY A 895 54.41 -25.96 27.39
CA GLY A 895 53.70 -27.09 26.79
C GLY A 895 53.63 -28.36 27.66
N SER A 896 53.19 -28.25 28.92
CA SER A 896 52.97 -29.39 29.82
C SER A 896 51.53 -29.47 30.30
N LEU A 897 50.92 -30.66 30.18
CA LEU A 897 49.57 -30.95 30.70
C LEU A 897 49.65 -31.29 32.19
N SER A 898 49.52 -30.28 33.06
CA SER A 898 49.22 -30.50 34.48
C SER A 898 47.70 -30.63 34.67
N HIS A 899 47.26 -31.79 35.14
CA HIS A 899 45.83 -32.06 35.37
C HIS A 899 45.27 -31.15 36.48
N LEU A 900 44.37 -30.23 36.11
CA LEU A 900 43.54 -29.52 37.08
C LEU A 900 42.16 -30.20 37.19
N VAL A 901 41.97 -30.98 38.24
CA VAL A 901 40.63 -31.45 38.64
C VAL A 901 39.98 -30.36 39.47
N LEU A 902 39.06 -29.61 38.87
CA LEU A 902 38.14 -28.73 39.59
C LEU A 902 36.76 -29.37 39.68
N SER A 903 36.38 -29.80 40.87
CA SER A 903 35.01 -30.18 41.21
C SER A 903 34.13 -28.93 41.28
N VAL A 904 33.06 -28.89 40.49
CA VAL A 904 32.01 -27.87 40.62
C VAL A 904 30.87 -28.48 41.43
N SER A 905 30.66 -27.98 42.66
CA SER A 905 29.37 -28.08 43.34
C SER A 905 28.39 -27.14 42.64
N MET A 906 27.22 -27.67 42.24
CA MET A 906 26.14 -26.92 41.56
C MET A 906 25.58 -25.78 42.41
#